data_AF-Q0UL25-F1
#
_entry.id   AF-Q0UL25-F1
#
_cell.length_a   1.000
_cell.length_b   1.000
_cell.length_c   1.000
_cell.angle_alpha   90.00
_cell.angle_beta   90.00
_cell.angle_gamma   90.00
#
_symmetry.space_group_name_H-M   'P 1'
#
loop_
_entity.id
_entity.type
_entity.pdbx_description
1 polymer ?
#
loop_
_entity_poly.entity_id
_entity_poly.type
_entity_poly.pdbx_seq_one_letter_code
_entity_poly.pdbx_strand_id
1 'polypeptide(L)'
;MLGLYGMRKSYAEKKIRSFVFRTIPNHGRSYPKDQPLDEESLAYQLSTAELYEAAKPFALWHKDIMHQTLKQYRLAKSEADDYIKSGALDGTTDVSTVMVRQTMERNQEQVIATLRDCIQGMQKAMQSAADQTTLGVFLVNSDVMQLLELPHLEDGRLVNVIRDVLALLQKFLRLQKSTTTHKESQTASEDSQDYGDFPDMDDLDDLEQHNDIAAPQHKGLDFIQSPLWHLLSNAFGAEMSPDDNLLLDCVDTWSLFAQVQVTTGARSWSYFLDSFSQKSWQQLRQTEQSRKFAPYFLARLADSDRMAYEHHQHDFNNALLLSLVDRESMLRFQHRLLHAIVTVDKANPLMKNLPFFCDPISGNWDITSDTLRSRRLALISSILSNMRDELHLTAVESMAQVSEVRRAYTTMLQEFMMRMKGNYLQLQQGATVTGAYVDFVQKIVQFLKQYTGDICPVIPFFTDSVAFPLPSKDPTYVVGRLCGYAPKAMEPGTSKQLSVFIQTVAQQAAADHQQQYLVTQLTTAVCSNETPAADRTALRSVLLQSIFPSYLERSFSTGAAFLIANPILQCLRPILDTMIFDLRITRPDSVSTIMNSIIAVAHAFIRGTEHLTDSPTHFKQPYVLAASTYMLGAMGVILPVLEYICSQTGTKTHPLVAYMRDFSMFVMERLRDMEPQTIPDYEGDAHTTTAGEQHSHLLAFCRRGLEDSLKANWSEDATGTVHFGQGHARKEVVFDIGSVEEERERLLAAVEAFQSALCSVYGEGDYHENTVDLAYHVVV
;
A
#
# COMPACT_ATOMS: atom_id res chain seq x y z
N MET A 1 63.86 -17.84 -28.95
CA MET A 1 64.66 -19.09 -29.07
C MET A 1 64.87 -19.84 -27.74
N LEU A 2 64.48 -19.30 -26.57
CA LEU A 2 64.57 -20.02 -25.27
C LEU A 2 63.39 -20.95 -24.95
N GLY A 3 62.22 -20.77 -25.59
CA GLY A 3 61.02 -21.56 -25.30
C GLY A 3 61.06 -23.03 -25.73
N LEU A 4 61.62 -23.33 -26.92
CA LEU A 4 61.67 -24.70 -27.45
C LEU A 4 62.62 -25.64 -26.67
N TYR A 5 63.68 -25.08 -26.08
CA TYR A 5 64.65 -25.86 -25.30
C TYR A 5 64.08 -26.25 -23.92
N GLY A 6 63.22 -25.40 -23.34
CA GLY A 6 62.49 -25.71 -22.10
C GLY A 6 61.43 -26.79 -22.28
N MET A 7 60.70 -26.77 -23.40
CA MET A 7 59.65 -27.77 -23.70
C MET A 7 60.16 -29.21 -23.79
N ARG A 8 61.43 -29.41 -24.15
CA ARG A 8 62.07 -30.74 -24.21
C ARG A 8 62.19 -31.44 -22.85
N LYS A 9 62.14 -30.68 -21.75
CA LYS A 9 62.17 -31.24 -20.39
C LYS A 9 60.78 -31.60 -19.84
N SER A 10 59.71 -31.08 -20.43
CA SER A 10 58.35 -31.13 -19.86
C SER A 10 57.35 -31.92 -20.71
N TYR A 11 57.67 -32.22 -21.97
CA TYR A 11 56.75 -32.89 -22.89
C TYR A 11 57.45 -34.02 -23.66
N ALA A 12 56.70 -35.11 -23.91
CA ALA A 12 57.16 -36.18 -24.78
C ALA A 12 57.46 -35.65 -26.18
N GLU A 13 58.50 -36.20 -26.83
CA GLU A 13 58.99 -35.75 -28.15
C GLU A 13 57.87 -35.71 -29.21
N LYS A 14 56.87 -36.60 -29.10
CA LYS A 14 55.68 -36.64 -29.96
C LYS A 14 54.78 -35.38 -29.82
N LYS A 15 54.64 -34.84 -28.60
CA LYS A 15 53.87 -33.61 -28.31
C LYS A 15 54.61 -32.36 -28.80
N ILE A 16 55.94 -32.38 -28.68
CA ILE A 16 56.81 -31.32 -29.21
C ILE A 16 56.79 -31.33 -30.74
N ARG A 17 56.87 -32.51 -31.38
CA ARG A 17 56.70 -32.65 -32.83
C ARG A 17 55.34 -32.16 -33.30
N SER A 18 54.26 -32.41 -32.57
CA SER A 18 52.92 -31.88 -32.89
C SER A 18 52.86 -30.35 -32.82
N PHE A 19 53.55 -29.73 -31.85
CA PHE A 19 53.66 -28.26 -31.78
C PHE A 19 54.53 -27.70 -32.91
N VAL A 20 55.66 -28.34 -33.20
CA VAL A 20 56.59 -27.94 -34.27
C VAL A 20 55.95 -28.11 -35.66
N PHE A 21 55.19 -29.18 -35.90
CA PHE A 21 54.44 -29.40 -37.15
C PHE A 21 53.40 -28.31 -37.42
N ARG A 22 52.83 -27.71 -36.37
CA ARG A 22 51.89 -26.56 -36.48
C ARG A 22 52.60 -25.23 -36.78
N THR A 23 53.94 -25.21 -36.79
CA THR A 23 54.76 -24.01 -37.03
C THR A 23 55.60 -24.07 -38.32
N ILE A 24 55.51 -25.15 -39.10
CA ILE A 24 56.20 -25.33 -40.39
C ILE A 24 55.18 -25.17 -41.53
N PRO A 25 55.47 -24.36 -42.56
CA PRO A 25 54.53 -24.12 -43.67
C PRO A 25 54.37 -25.36 -44.57
N ASN A 26 53.12 -25.65 -44.97
CA ASN A 26 52.84 -26.60 -46.06
C ASN A 26 52.99 -25.94 -47.43
N HIS A 27 53.07 -26.76 -48.49
CA HIS A 27 53.30 -26.40 -49.90
C HIS A 27 52.25 -25.48 -50.57
N GLY A 28 51.50 -24.69 -49.79
CA GLY A 28 50.57 -23.64 -50.24
C GLY A 28 50.75 -22.28 -49.55
N ARG A 29 51.81 -22.07 -48.74
CA ARG A 29 52.05 -20.82 -47.98
C ARG A 29 50.89 -20.37 -47.07
N SER A 30 50.09 -21.30 -46.55
CA SER A 30 49.17 -21.07 -45.43
C SER A 30 49.78 -21.59 -44.14
N TYR A 31 49.73 -20.79 -43.08
CA TYR A 31 50.14 -21.19 -41.74
C TYR A 31 48.94 -21.83 -41.02
N PRO A 32 49.10 -22.96 -40.31
CA PRO A 32 48.08 -23.44 -39.36
C PRO A 32 47.81 -22.48 -38.19
N LYS A 33 48.51 -21.33 -38.12
CA LYS A 33 48.18 -20.22 -37.22
C LYS A 33 46.86 -19.53 -37.56
N ASP A 34 46.33 -19.75 -38.77
CA ASP A 34 45.08 -19.14 -39.23
C ASP A 34 43.86 -20.05 -38.97
N GLN A 35 44.04 -21.20 -38.30
CA GLN A 35 42.93 -21.96 -37.71
C GLN A 35 42.79 -21.56 -36.24
N PRO A 36 41.61 -21.08 -35.80
CA PRO A 36 41.35 -20.82 -34.39
C PRO A 36 41.55 -22.12 -33.61
N LEU A 37 42.14 -22.01 -32.41
CA LEU A 37 42.12 -23.10 -31.43
C LEU A 37 40.65 -23.41 -31.14
N ASP A 38 40.19 -24.55 -31.63
CA ASP A 38 38.76 -24.83 -31.77
C ASP A 38 38.07 -25.04 -30.42
N GLU A 39 36.84 -24.54 -30.32
CA GLU A 39 35.94 -24.61 -29.16
C GLU A 39 35.79 -26.06 -28.64
N GLU A 40 35.93 -27.03 -29.54
CA GLU A 40 35.83 -28.46 -29.28
C GLU A 40 36.93 -28.99 -28.35
N SER A 41 38.11 -28.36 -28.28
CA SER A 41 39.24 -28.87 -27.47
C SER A 41 39.02 -28.66 -25.97
N LEU A 42 38.38 -27.55 -25.58
CA LEU A 42 38.08 -27.24 -24.17
C LEU A 42 36.89 -28.08 -23.67
N ALA A 43 35.83 -28.19 -24.50
CA ALA A 43 34.68 -29.05 -24.22
C ALA A 43 35.11 -30.52 -24.08
N TYR A 44 36.00 -30.99 -24.96
CA TYR A 44 36.57 -32.33 -24.89
C TYR A 44 37.31 -32.56 -23.55
N GLN A 45 38.21 -31.67 -23.14
CA GLN A 45 38.98 -31.86 -21.90
C GLN A 45 38.19 -31.70 -20.61
N LEU A 46 37.11 -30.90 -20.59
CA LEU A 46 36.24 -30.82 -19.42
C LEU A 46 35.23 -31.98 -19.37
N SER A 47 34.93 -32.62 -20.51
CA SER A 47 34.06 -33.79 -20.60
C SER A 47 34.74 -35.13 -20.27
N THR A 48 36.08 -35.19 -20.34
CA THR A 48 36.82 -36.37 -19.91
C THR A 48 36.86 -36.46 -18.39
N ALA A 49 36.70 -37.68 -17.83
CA ALA A 49 36.87 -37.94 -16.40
C ALA A 49 38.35 -37.90 -15.94
N GLU A 50 39.20 -37.15 -16.65
CA GLU A 50 40.62 -36.99 -16.35
C GLU A 50 40.83 -36.01 -15.19
N LEU A 51 41.91 -36.20 -14.42
CA LEU A 51 42.26 -35.31 -13.31
C LEU A 51 42.43 -33.86 -13.79
N TYR A 52 41.97 -32.89 -12.99
CA TYR A 52 42.00 -31.45 -13.31
C TYR A 52 43.36 -30.91 -13.80
N GLU A 53 44.47 -31.55 -13.43
CA GLU A 53 45.82 -31.20 -13.92
C GLU A 53 45.93 -31.17 -15.45
N ALA A 54 45.10 -31.92 -16.19
CA ALA A 54 45.06 -31.86 -17.65
C ALA A 54 44.40 -30.57 -18.20
N ALA A 55 43.43 -30.00 -17.47
CA ALA A 55 42.67 -28.80 -17.85
C ALA A 55 43.29 -27.49 -17.29
N LYS A 56 44.16 -27.58 -16.28
CA LYS A 56 44.84 -26.44 -15.66
C LYS A 56 45.61 -25.52 -16.64
N PRO A 57 46.36 -26.02 -17.64
CA PRO A 57 47.02 -25.16 -18.62
C PRO A 57 46.04 -24.31 -19.44
N PHE A 58 44.83 -24.82 -19.68
CA PHE A 58 43.77 -24.09 -20.39
C PHE A 58 43.18 -22.98 -19.51
N ALA A 59 42.96 -23.25 -18.22
CA ALA A 59 42.53 -22.21 -17.28
C ALA A 59 43.55 -21.05 -17.21
N LEU A 60 44.84 -21.37 -17.11
CA LEU A 60 45.91 -20.36 -17.10
C LEU A 60 46.02 -19.61 -18.44
N TRP A 61 45.80 -20.28 -19.56
CA TRP A 61 45.77 -19.63 -20.87
C TRP A 61 44.61 -18.63 -20.99
N HIS A 62 43.41 -18.99 -20.50
CA HIS A 62 42.28 -18.06 -20.40
C HIS A 62 42.61 -16.87 -19.51
N LYS A 63 43.24 -17.11 -18.35
CA LYS A 63 43.70 -16.06 -17.46
C LYS A 63 44.63 -15.08 -18.18
N ASP A 64 45.65 -15.59 -18.86
CA ASP A 64 46.66 -14.78 -19.55
C ASP A 64 46.03 -13.94 -20.68
N ILE A 65 45.16 -14.54 -21.49
CA ILE A 65 44.44 -13.82 -22.56
C ILE A 65 43.59 -12.70 -21.95
N MET A 66 42.76 -13.03 -20.96
CA MET A 66 41.87 -12.06 -20.33
C MET A 66 42.65 -10.87 -19.75
N HIS A 67 43.73 -11.14 -19.00
CA HIS A 67 44.57 -10.09 -18.42
C HIS A 67 45.26 -9.23 -19.49
N GLN A 68 45.81 -9.86 -20.53
CA GLN A 68 46.48 -9.14 -21.60
C GLN A 68 45.52 -8.29 -22.44
N THR A 69 44.34 -8.84 -22.77
CA THR A 69 43.28 -8.14 -23.51
C THR A 69 42.74 -6.97 -22.68
N LEU A 70 42.55 -7.14 -21.37
CA LEU A 70 42.13 -6.06 -20.49
C LEU A 70 43.21 -4.97 -20.35
N LYS A 71 44.49 -5.36 -20.29
CA LYS A 71 45.62 -4.42 -20.30
C LYS A 71 45.66 -3.62 -21.61
N GLN A 72 45.43 -4.27 -22.75
CA GLN A 72 45.34 -3.60 -24.05
C GLN A 72 44.16 -2.62 -24.11
N TYR A 73 42.98 -3.01 -23.59
CA TYR A 73 41.83 -2.12 -23.48
C TYR A 73 42.18 -0.83 -22.70
N ARG A 74 42.80 -0.97 -21.51
CA ARG A 74 43.19 0.16 -20.66
C ARG A 74 44.23 1.06 -21.33
N LEU A 75 45.25 0.47 -21.95
CA LEU A 75 46.29 1.21 -22.67
C LEU A 75 45.73 1.99 -23.86
N ALA A 76 44.86 1.37 -24.65
CA ALA A 76 44.21 2.03 -25.78
C ALA A 76 43.35 3.22 -25.34
N LYS A 77 42.69 3.11 -24.18
CA LYS A 77 41.91 4.21 -23.59
C LYS A 77 42.82 5.34 -23.10
N SER A 78 43.86 5.04 -22.32
CA SER A 78 44.78 6.08 -21.81
C SER A 78 45.53 6.81 -22.91
N GLU A 79 46.00 6.08 -23.94
CA GLU A 79 46.71 6.66 -25.08
C GLU A 79 45.81 7.61 -25.88
N ALA A 80 44.54 7.24 -26.08
CA ALA A 80 43.57 8.11 -26.74
C ALA A 80 43.26 9.37 -25.91
N ASP A 81 43.05 9.22 -24.60
CA ASP A 81 42.82 10.35 -23.69
C ASP A 81 44.02 11.31 -23.66
N ASP A 82 45.24 10.78 -23.64
CA ASP A 82 46.48 11.58 -23.67
C ASP A 82 46.67 12.28 -25.02
N TYR A 83 46.37 11.60 -26.12
CA TYR A 83 46.42 12.21 -27.46
C TYR A 83 45.42 13.35 -27.59
N ILE A 84 44.18 13.16 -27.14
CA ILE A 84 43.13 14.19 -27.14
C ILE A 84 43.52 15.38 -26.25
N LYS A 85 44.07 15.15 -25.06
CA LYS A 85 44.54 16.21 -24.15
C LYS A 85 45.73 16.99 -24.72
N SER A 86 46.67 16.30 -25.38
CA SER A 86 47.84 16.93 -26.01
C SER A 86 47.50 17.72 -27.29
N GLY A 87 46.55 17.23 -28.09
CA GLY A 87 46.12 17.87 -29.34
C GLY A 87 45.28 19.13 -29.15
N ALA A 88 44.66 19.30 -27.98
CA ALA A 88 43.91 20.51 -27.62
C ALA A 88 44.79 21.77 -27.46
N LEU A 89 46.12 21.61 -27.34
CA LEU A 89 47.07 22.72 -27.18
C LEU A 89 47.52 23.35 -28.51
N ASP A 90 47.29 22.69 -29.66
CA ASP A 90 47.92 23.07 -30.94
C ASP A 90 46.95 23.65 -31.99
N GLY A 91 45.72 24.01 -31.58
CA GLY A 91 44.79 24.85 -32.35
C GLY A 91 44.35 24.32 -33.73
N THR A 92 44.76 23.12 -34.13
CA THR A 92 44.51 22.55 -35.44
C THR A 92 43.88 21.16 -35.29
N THR A 93 42.77 20.97 -36.00
CA THR A 93 42.16 19.68 -36.42
C THR A 93 41.12 19.00 -35.50
N ASP A 94 39.89 19.49 -35.60
CA ASP A 94 38.65 18.77 -35.23
C ASP A 94 38.46 17.45 -36.03
N VAL A 95 39.13 17.30 -37.18
CA VAL A 95 39.10 16.08 -38.02
C VAL A 95 40.05 14.98 -37.46
N SER A 96 41.17 15.37 -36.85
CA SER A 96 42.13 14.42 -36.26
C SER A 96 41.57 13.78 -35.00
N THR A 97 40.90 14.57 -34.16
CA THR A 97 40.23 14.09 -32.94
C THR A 97 39.12 13.08 -33.24
N VAL A 98 38.31 13.33 -34.28
CA VAL A 98 37.25 12.40 -34.72
C VAL A 98 37.84 11.08 -35.25
N MET A 99 38.91 11.12 -36.05
CA MET A 99 39.57 9.91 -36.56
C MET A 99 40.23 9.08 -35.45
N VAL A 100 40.87 9.73 -34.46
CA VAL A 100 41.44 9.04 -33.29
C VAL A 100 40.33 8.37 -32.47
N ARG A 101 39.20 9.05 -32.24
CA ARG A 101 38.06 8.48 -31.52
C ARG A 101 37.46 7.27 -32.25
N GLN A 102 37.27 7.33 -33.58
CA GLN A 102 36.79 6.19 -34.36
C GLN A 102 37.77 5.00 -34.36
N THR A 103 39.08 5.27 -34.47
CA THR A 103 40.10 4.22 -34.45
C THR A 103 40.17 3.56 -33.07
N MET A 104 40.07 4.35 -32.00
CA MET A 104 39.95 3.86 -30.62
C MET A 104 38.72 2.99 -30.46
N GLU A 105 37.55 3.45 -30.91
CA GLU A 105 36.29 2.71 -30.79
C GLU A 105 36.38 1.34 -31.47
N ARG A 106 36.95 1.26 -32.68
CA ARG A 106 37.12 0.00 -33.42
C ARG A 106 38.12 -0.95 -32.74
N ASN A 107 39.23 -0.41 -32.22
CA ASN A 107 40.22 -1.21 -31.48
C ASN A 107 39.61 -1.76 -30.18
N GLN A 108 38.89 -0.95 -29.43
CA GLN A 108 38.20 -1.38 -28.20
C GLN A 108 37.11 -2.41 -28.50
N GLU A 109 36.37 -2.27 -29.58
CA GLU A 109 35.34 -3.24 -29.99
C GLU A 109 35.95 -4.62 -30.29
N GLN A 110 37.07 -4.67 -31.01
CA GLN A 110 37.81 -5.92 -31.28
C GLN A 110 38.31 -6.59 -29.98
N VAL A 111 38.82 -5.80 -29.05
CA VAL A 111 39.33 -6.26 -27.75
C VAL A 111 38.19 -6.81 -26.89
N ILE A 112 37.04 -6.14 -26.88
CA ILE A 112 35.83 -6.60 -26.18
C ILE A 112 35.27 -7.88 -26.82
N ALA A 113 35.21 -7.96 -28.15
CA ALA A 113 34.77 -9.17 -28.85
C ALA A 113 35.60 -10.39 -28.44
N THR A 114 36.93 -10.22 -28.35
CA THR A 114 37.84 -11.28 -27.91
C THR A 114 37.53 -11.75 -26.47
N LEU A 115 37.22 -10.84 -25.55
CA LEU A 115 36.82 -11.19 -24.18
C LEU A 115 35.49 -11.97 -24.17
N ARG A 116 34.51 -11.53 -24.97
CA ARG A 116 33.20 -12.17 -25.05
C ARG A 116 33.29 -13.57 -25.66
N ASP A 117 34.09 -13.74 -26.71
CA ASP A 117 34.36 -15.05 -27.32
C ASP A 117 35.01 -16.00 -26.32
N CYS A 118 35.97 -15.50 -25.50
CA CYS A 118 36.59 -16.29 -24.43
C CYS A 118 35.55 -16.75 -23.40
N ILE A 119 34.67 -15.85 -22.94
CA ILE A 119 33.61 -16.19 -21.97
C ILE A 119 32.61 -17.17 -22.58
N GLN A 120 32.24 -16.99 -23.85
CA GLN A 120 31.33 -17.88 -24.55
C GLN A 120 31.91 -19.29 -24.70
N GLY A 121 33.21 -19.39 -25.02
CA GLY A 121 33.94 -20.65 -25.03
C GLY A 121 33.91 -21.35 -23.66
N MET A 122 34.13 -20.60 -22.57
CA MET A 122 33.98 -21.14 -21.21
C MET A 122 32.56 -21.62 -20.92
N GLN A 123 31.54 -20.85 -21.32
CA GLN A 123 30.14 -21.23 -21.13
C GLN A 123 29.79 -22.54 -21.86
N LYS A 124 30.24 -22.72 -23.11
CA LYS A 124 30.01 -23.95 -23.89
C LYS A 124 30.73 -25.14 -23.26
N ALA A 125 31.98 -24.95 -22.83
CA ALA A 125 32.75 -26.03 -22.22
C ALA A 125 32.19 -26.47 -20.86
N MET A 126 31.62 -25.54 -20.08
CA MET A 126 30.87 -25.86 -18.87
C MET A 126 29.67 -26.77 -19.11
N GLN A 127 29.00 -26.68 -20.27
CA GLN A 127 27.86 -27.56 -20.60
C GLN A 127 28.29 -29.00 -20.84
N SER A 128 29.56 -29.22 -21.18
CA SER A 128 30.13 -30.54 -21.46
C SER A 128 30.84 -31.14 -20.25
N ALA A 129 30.96 -30.39 -19.14
CA ALA A 129 31.74 -30.82 -17.98
C ALA A 129 31.04 -31.91 -17.16
N ALA A 130 31.75 -32.99 -16.85
CA ALA A 130 31.20 -34.11 -16.07
C ALA A 130 31.31 -33.92 -14.54
N ASP A 131 32.32 -33.16 -14.06
CA ASP A 131 32.56 -32.91 -12.63
C ASP A 131 32.53 -31.40 -12.29
N GLN A 132 31.69 -31.07 -11.30
CA GLN A 132 31.46 -29.70 -10.83
C GLN A 132 32.58 -29.17 -9.95
N THR A 133 33.30 -30.05 -9.26
CA THR A 133 34.44 -29.66 -8.41
C THR A 133 35.58 -29.16 -9.27
N THR A 134 35.89 -29.92 -10.32
CA THR A 134 36.83 -29.56 -11.41
C THR A 134 36.45 -28.23 -12.07
N LEU A 135 35.15 -27.97 -12.24
CA LEU A 135 34.64 -26.72 -12.81
C LEU A 135 34.85 -25.51 -11.90
N GLY A 136 34.62 -25.65 -10.60
CA GLY A 136 34.92 -24.60 -9.62
C GLY A 136 36.41 -24.23 -9.62
N VAL A 137 37.29 -25.23 -9.61
CA VAL A 137 38.75 -25.01 -9.67
C VAL A 137 39.16 -24.38 -11.01
N PHE A 138 38.50 -24.74 -12.12
CA PHE A 138 38.71 -24.10 -13.42
C PHE A 138 38.40 -22.60 -13.37
N LEU A 139 37.24 -22.20 -12.84
CA LEU A 139 36.84 -20.79 -12.76
C LEU A 139 37.75 -19.97 -11.85
N VAL A 140 38.25 -20.57 -10.77
CA VAL A 140 39.25 -19.93 -9.88
C VAL A 140 40.56 -19.71 -10.62
N ASN A 141 41.10 -20.73 -11.29
CA ASN A 141 42.38 -20.64 -11.98
C ASN A 141 42.33 -19.81 -13.26
N SER A 142 41.16 -19.67 -13.89
CA SER A 142 40.96 -18.79 -15.03
C SER A 142 40.84 -17.32 -14.65
N ASP A 143 40.65 -17.02 -13.35
CA ASP A 143 40.55 -15.67 -12.79
C ASP A 143 39.38 -14.85 -13.36
N VAL A 144 38.36 -15.53 -13.89
CA VAL A 144 37.28 -14.88 -14.65
C VAL A 144 36.43 -13.95 -13.78
N MET A 145 36.45 -14.13 -12.46
CA MET A 145 35.77 -13.26 -11.49
C MET A 145 36.34 -11.83 -11.48
N GLN A 146 37.60 -11.62 -11.88
CA GLN A 146 38.20 -10.30 -11.98
C GLN A 146 37.44 -9.38 -12.96
N LEU A 147 36.73 -9.97 -13.93
CA LEU A 147 35.88 -9.21 -14.86
C LEU A 147 34.64 -8.60 -14.21
N LEU A 148 34.24 -9.04 -13.01
CA LEU A 148 33.19 -8.38 -12.22
C LEU A 148 33.71 -7.14 -11.49
N GLU A 149 35.04 -7.01 -11.35
CA GLU A 149 35.70 -5.89 -10.65
C GLU A 149 36.15 -4.77 -11.60
N LEU A 150 35.63 -4.76 -12.83
CA LEU A 150 35.98 -3.75 -13.82
C LEU A 150 35.53 -2.35 -13.36
N PRO A 151 36.44 -1.36 -13.30
CA PRO A 151 36.05 0.01 -13.00
C PRO A 151 35.31 0.60 -14.20
N HIS A 152 34.27 1.42 -13.94
CA HIS A 152 33.47 2.18 -14.92
C HIS A 152 32.31 1.41 -15.60
N LEU A 153 31.17 1.34 -14.91
CA LEU A 153 29.89 0.83 -15.44
C LEU A 153 29.25 1.73 -16.52
N GLU A 154 29.89 2.84 -16.88
CA GLU A 154 29.42 3.80 -17.89
C GLU A 154 29.71 3.31 -19.33
N ASP A 155 30.72 2.47 -19.52
CA ASP A 155 30.99 1.89 -20.84
C ASP A 155 30.09 0.67 -21.07
N GLY A 156 29.06 0.85 -21.89
CA GLY A 156 28.13 -0.22 -22.27
C GLY A 156 28.79 -1.48 -22.85
N ARG A 157 30.00 -1.36 -23.42
CA ARG A 157 30.76 -2.50 -23.95
C ARG A 157 31.29 -3.39 -22.82
N LEU A 158 31.83 -2.78 -21.76
CA LEU A 158 32.28 -3.50 -20.56
C LEU A 158 31.09 -4.07 -19.79
N VAL A 159 29.96 -3.36 -19.76
CA VAL A 159 28.71 -3.88 -19.19
C VAL A 159 28.30 -5.18 -19.87
N ASN A 160 28.39 -5.30 -21.20
CA ASN A 160 28.09 -6.56 -21.89
C ASN A 160 29.03 -7.70 -21.47
N VAL A 161 30.33 -7.42 -21.26
CA VAL A 161 31.29 -8.42 -20.75
C VAL A 161 30.90 -8.87 -19.35
N ILE A 162 30.57 -7.94 -18.45
CA ILE A 162 30.10 -8.24 -17.09
C ILE A 162 28.84 -9.12 -17.14
N ARG A 163 27.87 -8.78 -17.99
CA ARG A 163 26.63 -9.56 -18.17
C ARG A 163 26.89 -10.98 -18.68
N ASP A 164 27.84 -11.16 -19.61
CA ASP A 164 28.25 -12.48 -20.08
C ASP A 164 28.89 -13.33 -18.95
N VAL A 165 29.65 -12.70 -18.04
CA VAL A 165 30.20 -13.35 -16.84
C VAL A 165 29.12 -13.67 -15.80
N LEU A 166 28.16 -12.77 -15.59
CA LEU A 166 27.00 -13.06 -14.74
C LEU A 166 26.18 -14.24 -15.28
N ALA A 167 25.97 -14.32 -16.60
CA ALA A 167 25.31 -15.45 -17.24
C ALA A 167 26.10 -16.77 -17.09
N LEU A 168 27.43 -16.71 -17.18
CA LEU A 168 28.34 -17.83 -16.89
C LEU A 168 28.16 -18.32 -15.44
N LEU A 169 28.16 -17.38 -14.48
CA LEU A 169 27.95 -17.67 -13.06
C LEU A 169 26.58 -18.26 -12.76
N GLN A 170 25.51 -17.72 -13.36
CA GLN A 170 24.18 -18.27 -13.17
C GLN A 170 24.08 -19.71 -13.68
N LYS A 171 24.73 -20.02 -14.82
CA LYS A 171 24.82 -21.40 -15.32
C LYS A 171 25.58 -22.30 -14.33
N PHE A 172 26.71 -21.83 -13.80
CA PHE A 172 27.50 -22.57 -12.80
C PHE A 172 26.68 -22.88 -11.53
N LEU A 173 26.01 -21.87 -10.98
CA LEU A 173 25.23 -22.00 -9.75
C LEU A 173 24.00 -22.91 -9.93
N ARG A 174 23.32 -22.85 -11.08
CA ARG A 174 22.21 -23.76 -11.41
C ARG A 174 22.67 -25.22 -11.49
N LEU A 175 23.85 -25.47 -12.04
CA LEU A 175 24.44 -26.81 -12.07
C LEU A 175 24.70 -27.32 -10.65
N GLN A 176 25.28 -26.50 -9.77
CA GLN A 176 25.50 -26.89 -8.37
C GLN A 176 24.20 -27.25 -7.64
N LYS A 177 23.15 -26.42 -7.81
CA LYS A 177 21.83 -26.66 -7.20
C LYS A 177 21.21 -28.01 -7.58
N SER A 178 21.35 -28.42 -8.85
CA SER A 178 20.78 -29.68 -9.34
C SER A 178 21.40 -30.91 -8.66
N THR A 179 22.69 -30.84 -8.32
CA THR A 179 23.43 -31.98 -7.74
C THR A 179 23.11 -32.18 -6.27
N THR A 180 22.95 -31.11 -5.49
CA THR A 180 22.55 -31.21 -4.07
C THR A 180 21.18 -31.84 -3.92
N THR A 181 20.22 -31.44 -4.76
CA THR A 181 18.85 -31.99 -4.76
C THR A 181 18.85 -33.50 -5.01
N HIS A 182 19.76 -34.02 -5.84
CA HIS A 182 19.88 -35.46 -6.12
C HIS A 182 20.50 -36.26 -4.97
N LYS A 183 21.38 -35.66 -4.16
CA LYS A 183 22.01 -36.34 -3.01
C LYS A 183 21.04 -36.51 -1.84
N GLU A 184 20.18 -35.52 -1.57
CA GLU A 184 19.18 -35.60 -0.49
C GLU A 184 18.08 -36.66 -0.75
N SER A 185 17.73 -36.91 -2.02
CA SER A 185 16.74 -37.94 -2.38
C SER A 185 17.26 -39.38 -2.24
N GLN A 186 18.56 -39.59 -1.98
CA GLN A 186 19.16 -40.93 -1.88
C GLN A 186 19.55 -41.37 -0.46
N THR A 187 19.24 -40.60 0.59
CA THR A 187 19.55 -40.96 1.99
C THR A 187 18.29 -41.33 2.80
N ALA A 188 17.41 -42.14 2.22
CA ALA A 188 16.35 -42.82 2.97
C ALA A 188 16.46 -44.33 2.73
N SER A 189 17.51 -44.95 3.27
CA SER A 189 17.54 -46.40 3.46
C SER A 189 18.57 -46.80 4.52
N GLU A 190 18.02 -47.24 5.65
CA GLU A 190 18.50 -48.30 6.54
C GLU A 190 19.69 -48.03 7.49
N ASP A 191 19.34 -48.14 8.77
CA ASP A 191 20.13 -48.67 9.89
C ASP A 191 21.43 -47.96 10.31
N SER A 192 21.30 -47.13 11.35
CA SER A 192 22.13 -47.32 12.56
C SER A 192 21.53 -46.57 13.76
N GLN A 193 20.95 -47.32 14.69
CA GLN A 193 20.76 -46.91 16.08
C GLN A 193 21.92 -47.54 16.87
N ASP A 194 22.78 -46.75 17.52
CA ASP A 194 23.43 -47.18 18.77
C ASP A 194 24.20 -46.08 19.52
N TYR A 195 24.06 -46.10 20.86
CA TYR A 195 24.77 -45.45 21.98
C TYR A 195 25.28 -43.99 21.85
N GLY A 196 25.00 -43.05 22.75
CA GLY A 196 24.87 -43.18 24.20
C GLY A 196 26.21 -42.92 24.89
N ASP A 197 26.55 -41.64 25.14
CA ASP A 197 27.22 -41.16 26.36
C ASP A 197 27.23 -39.62 26.34
N PHE A 198 26.70 -38.97 27.38
CA PHE A 198 26.77 -37.51 27.54
C PHE A 198 27.96 -37.18 28.45
N PRO A 199 29.00 -36.46 27.98
CA PRO A 199 30.05 -35.98 28.87
C PRO A 199 29.56 -34.81 29.73
N ASP A 200 30.03 -34.81 30.97
CA ASP A 200 29.78 -33.86 32.04
C ASP A 200 30.07 -32.39 31.67
N MET A 201 29.29 -31.51 32.28
CA MET A 201 29.29 -30.04 32.10
C MET A 201 30.43 -29.33 32.87
N ASP A 202 31.65 -29.88 32.88
CA ASP A 202 32.82 -29.27 33.55
C ASP A 202 34.07 -29.10 32.64
N ASP A 203 34.02 -29.49 31.36
CA ASP A 203 35.14 -29.35 30.40
C ASP A 203 34.97 -28.17 29.39
N LEU A 204 34.13 -27.16 29.71
CA LEU A 204 33.71 -26.12 28.75
C LEU A 204 34.54 -24.81 28.74
N ASP A 205 35.61 -24.71 29.52
CA ASP A 205 36.38 -23.45 29.66
C ASP A 205 37.74 -23.43 28.91
N ASP A 206 38.17 -24.50 28.24
CA ASP A 206 39.51 -24.56 27.59
C ASP A 206 39.50 -24.75 26.05
N LEU A 207 38.38 -24.51 25.36
CA LEU A 207 38.26 -24.69 23.89
C LEU A 207 38.08 -23.41 23.07
N GLU A 208 38.46 -22.24 23.57
CA GLU A 208 38.37 -20.99 22.79
C GLU A 208 39.56 -20.71 21.84
N GLN A 209 40.51 -21.62 21.65
CA GLN A 209 41.62 -21.33 20.72
C GLN A 209 41.93 -22.31 19.59
N HIS A 210 41.57 -23.60 19.59
CA HIS A 210 41.92 -24.48 18.46
C HIS A 210 40.77 -25.44 18.11
N ASN A 211 39.95 -25.08 17.12
CA ASN A 211 39.05 -26.02 16.46
C ASN A 211 39.14 -25.88 14.93
N ASP A 212 40.31 -26.21 14.41
CA ASP A 212 40.55 -26.59 13.01
C ASP A 212 40.30 -28.09 12.82
N ILE A 213 39.13 -28.61 13.25
CA ILE A 213 38.67 -29.96 12.86
C ILE A 213 37.15 -29.93 12.66
N ALA A 214 36.70 -29.16 11.66
CA ALA A 214 35.41 -29.38 11.02
C ALA A 214 35.66 -30.00 9.64
N ALA A 215 34.89 -31.04 9.30
CA ALA A 215 34.97 -31.77 8.04
C ALA A 215 35.08 -30.82 6.81
N PRO A 216 35.97 -31.09 5.84
CA PRO A 216 36.41 -30.10 4.85
C PRO A 216 35.47 -29.95 3.63
N GLN A 217 34.15 -29.79 3.82
CA GLN A 217 33.20 -29.79 2.68
C GLN A 217 32.60 -28.43 2.26
N HIS A 218 32.87 -27.29 2.91
CA HIS A 218 32.07 -26.07 2.65
C HIS A 218 32.79 -24.73 2.34
N LYS A 219 34.02 -24.74 1.79
CA LYS A 219 34.74 -23.50 1.34
C LYS A 219 34.66 -23.22 -0.18
N GLY A 220 33.77 -23.88 -0.92
CA GLY A 220 33.85 -23.95 -2.39
C GLY A 220 33.46 -22.69 -3.17
N LEU A 221 32.62 -21.80 -2.60
CA LEU A 221 32.01 -20.68 -3.34
C LEU A 221 32.47 -19.28 -2.87
N ASP A 222 33.42 -19.21 -1.94
CA ASP A 222 33.90 -17.94 -1.38
C ASP A 222 34.53 -17.03 -2.45
N PHE A 223 35.12 -17.62 -3.50
CA PHE A 223 35.73 -16.89 -4.62
C PHE A 223 34.71 -16.07 -5.44
N ILE A 224 33.42 -16.41 -5.39
CA ILE A 224 32.35 -15.68 -6.08
C ILE A 224 31.81 -14.54 -5.21
N GLN A 225 31.76 -14.76 -3.89
CA GLN A 225 31.00 -13.89 -2.98
C GLN A 225 31.53 -12.45 -2.97
N SER A 226 32.86 -12.26 -2.87
CA SER A 226 33.43 -10.91 -2.77
C SER A 226 33.31 -10.13 -4.08
N PRO A 227 33.73 -10.67 -5.25
CA PRO A 227 33.63 -9.94 -6.51
C PRO A 227 32.19 -9.60 -6.88
N LEU A 228 31.26 -10.54 -6.65
CA LEU A 228 29.83 -10.31 -6.93
C LEU A 228 29.22 -9.25 -6.00
N TRP A 229 29.56 -9.26 -4.70
CA TRP A 229 29.11 -8.23 -3.77
C TRP A 229 29.68 -6.84 -4.12
N HIS A 230 30.95 -6.77 -4.51
CA HIS A 230 31.58 -5.51 -4.94
C HIS A 230 30.88 -4.95 -6.19
N LEU A 231 30.61 -5.79 -7.18
CA LEU A 231 29.84 -5.38 -8.36
C LEU A 231 28.45 -4.87 -7.97
N LEU A 232 27.73 -5.60 -7.12
CA LEU A 232 26.39 -5.21 -6.65
C LEU A 232 26.44 -3.85 -5.93
N SER A 233 27.37 -3.69 -4.97
CA SER A 233 27.56 -2.46 -4.21
C SER A 233 27.94 -1.28 -5.09
N ASN A 234 28.79 -1.48 -6.09
CA ASN A 234 29.19 -0.43 -7.03
C ASN A 234 28.04 -0.06 -7.97
N ALA A 235 27.33 -1.03 -8.53
CA ALA A 235 26.21 -0.80 -9.44
C ALA A 235 25.04 -0.08 -8.75
N PHE A 236 24.67 -0.54 -7.56
CA PHE A 236 23.59 0.08 -6.79
C PHE A 236 24.04 1.34 -6.04
N GLY A 237 25.34 1.54 -5.79
CA GLY A 237 25.89 2.73 -5.14
C GLY A 237 26.34 3.86 -6.08
N ALA A 238 26.31 3.62 -7.39
CA ALA A 238 26.71 4.58 -8.42
C ALA A 238 25.84 5.86 -8.41
N GLU A 239 26.44 7.00 -8.74
CA GLU A 239 25.73 8.28 -8.81
C GLU A 239 24.76 8.34 -9.99
N MET A 240 25.17 7.80 -11.14
CA MET A 240 24.29 7.56 -12.28
C MET A 240 23.87 6.10 -12.30
N SER A 241 22.56 5.86 -12.46
CA SER A 241 22.03 4.50 -12.55
C SER A 241 22.62 3.78 -13.76
N PRO A 242 23.23 2.59 -13.56
CA PRO A 242 23.58 1.70 -14.67
C PRO A 242 22.34 1.24 -15.44
N ASP A 243 22.57 0.55 -16.56
CA ASP A 243 21.51 -0.09 -17.36
C ASP A 243 20.64 -1.03 -16.51
N ASP A 244 19.32 -0.96 -16.69
CA ASP A 244 18.35 -1.75 -15.94
C ASP A 244 18.60 -3.26 -16.11
N ASN A 245 19.05 -3.72 -17.28
CA ASN A 245 19.31 -5.14 -17.49
C ASN A 245 20.52 -5.62 -16.69
N LEU A 246 21.56 -4.78 -16.56
CA LEU A 246 22.69 -5.11 -15.67
C LEU A 246 22.22 -5.22 -14.22
N LEU A 247 21.39 -4.30 -13.75
CA LEU A 247 20.85 -4.34 -12.38
C LEU A 247 19.99 -5.58 -12.14
N LEU A 248 19.15 -5.96 -13.11
CA LEU A 248 18.39 -7.22 -13.07
C LEU A 248 19.32 -8.44 -12.99
N ASP A 249 20.31 -8.52 -13.87
CA ASP A 249 21.26 -9.64 -13.93
C ASP A 249 22.07 -9.76 -12.62
N CYS A 250 22.46 -8.62 -12.02
CA CYS A 250 23.12 -8.59 -10.70
C CYS A 250 22.21 -9.16 -9.60
N VAL A 251 20.95 -8.72 -9.54
CA VAL A 251 19.98 -9.21 -8.53
C VAL A 251 19.68 -10.68 -8.72
N ASP A 252 19.47 -11.14 -9.96
CA ASP A 252 19.19 -12.54 -10.27
C ASP A 252 20.37 -13.45 -9.92
N THR A 253 21.59 -13.02 -10.22
CA THR A 253 22.81 -13.77 -9.88
C THR A 253 23.03 -13.81 -8.37
N TRP A 254 22.82 -12.68 -7.66
CA TRP A 254 22.95 -12.64 -6.20
C TRP A 254 21.90 -13.49 -5.49
N SER A 255 20.64 -13.45 -5.95
CA SER A 255 19.55 -14.24 -5.40
C SER A 255 19.79 -15.74 -5.57
N LEU A 256 20.27 -16.15 -6.76
CA LEU A 256 20.64 -17.54 -7.03
C LEU A 256 21.84 -17.99 -6.19
N PHE A 257 22.85 -17.13 -6.04
CA PHE A 257 24.00 -17.40 -5.18
C PHE A 257 23.57 -17.60 -3.71
N ALA A 258 22.73 -16.70 -3.19
CA ALA A 258 22.19 -16.80 -1.84
C ALA A 258 21.41 -18.10 -1.64
N GLN A 259 20.56 -18.48 -2.60
CA GLN A 259 19.83 -19.74 -2.56
C GLN A 259 20.78 -20.95 -2.49
N VAL A 260 21.82 -21.01 -3.32
CA VAL A 260 22.78 -22.13 -3.30
C VAL A 260 23.50 -22.21 -1.95
N GLN A 261 23.93 -21.08 -1.40
CA GLN A 261 24.58 -21.02 -0.08
C GLN A 261 23.66 -21.48 1.07
N VAL A 262 22.37 -21.16 1.00
CA VAL A 262 21.39 -21.58 2.02
C VAL A 262 21.04 -23.06 1.87
N THR A 263 20.74 -23.52 0.66
CA THR A 263 20.43 -24.94 0.39
C THR A 263 21.60 -25.88 0.70
N THR A 264 22.85 -25.40 0.65
CA THR A 264 24.03 -26.18 1.03
C THR A 264 24.35 -26.11 2.52
N GLY A 265 23.56 -25.37 3.32
CA GLY A 265 23.79 -25.18 4.76
C GLY A 265 24.97 -24.25 5.10
N ALA A 266 25.61 -23.64 4.10
CA ALA A 266 26.78 -22.78 4.33
C ALA A 266 26.42 -21.41 4.94
N ARG A 267 25.20 -20.90 4.69
CA ARG A 267 24.67 -19.64 5.25
C ARG A 267 23.16 -19.75 5.55
N SER A 268 22.62 -18.84 6.35
CA SER A 268 21.16 -18.68 6.55
C SER A 268 20.63 -17.48 5.78
N TRP A 269 19.30 -17.40 5.60
CA TRP A 269 18.64 -16.25 4.97
C TRP A 269 18.91 -14.92 5.69
N SER A 270 18.99 -14.94 7.03
CA SER A 270 19.43 -13.81 7.87
C SER A 270 20.74 -13.17 7.39
N TYR A 271 21.68 -13.94 6.86
CA TYR A 271 22.95 -13.40 6.34
C TYR A 271 22.75 -12.44 5.16
N PHE A 272 21.69 -12.63 4.36
CA PHE A 272 21.42 -11.82 3.17
C PHE A 272 20.35 -10.74 3.40
N LEU A 273 19.56 -10.85 4.47
CA LEU A 273 18.41 -9.98 4.77
C LEU A 273 18.62 -9.07 5.97
N ASP A 274 19.29 -9.55 7.04
CA ASP A 274 19.37 -8.81 8.30
C ASP A 274 20.27 -7.58 8.21
N SER A 275 19.92 -6.55 8.97
CA SER A 275 20.68 -5.29 9.04
C SER A 275 22.11 -5.49 9.55
N PHE A 276 22.38 -6.49 10.38
CA PHE A 276 23.68 -6.70 11.02
C PHE A 276 24.70 -7.43 10.13
N SER A 277 24.29 -8.00 9.01
CA SER A 277 25.20 -8.72 8.10
C SER A 277 25.87 -7.77 7.10
N GLN A 278 27.19 -7.87 6.95
CA GLN A 278 28.00 -7.04 6.05
C GLN A 278 27.63 -7.18 4.56
N LYS A 279 27.06 -8.33 4.16
CA LYS A 279 26.66 -8.62 2.78
C LYS A 279 25.15 -8.74 2.62
N SER A 280 24.39 -8.07 3.50
CA SER A 280 22.94 -7.94 3.40
C SER A 280 22.56 -6.84 2.44
N TRP A 281 21.43 -7.00 1.74
CA TRP A 281 20.86 -5.96 0.88
C TRP A 281 20.72 -4.60 1.59
N GLN A 282 20.47 -4.61 2.90
CA GLN A 282 20.33 -3.40 3.70
C GLN A 282 21.62 -2.57 3.84
N GLN A 283 22.79 -3.18 3.60
CA GLN A 283 24.10 -2.52 3.62
C GLN A 283 24.43 -1.78 2.31
N LEU A 284 23.63 -1.97 1.25
CA LEU A 284 23.79 -1.19 0.03
C LEU A 284 23.53 0.29 0.31
N ARG A 285 24.27 1.16 -0.39
CA ARG A 285 24.03 2.60 -0.35
C ARG A 285 22.57 2.89 -0.73
N GLN A 286 21.94 3.78 0.03
CA GLN A 286 20.57 4.22 -0.22
C GLN A 286 20.54 5.16 -1.44
N THR A 287 20.25 4.60 -2.61
CA THR A 287 20.15 5.29 -3.91
C THR A 287 18.76 5.08 -4.50
N GLU A 288 18.43 5.77 -5.60
CA GLU A 288 17.15 5.52 -6.27
C GLU A 288 17.03 4.08 -6.79
N GLN A 289 18.11 3.57 -7.40
CA GLN A 289 18.14 2.23 -7.95
C GLN A 289 18.07 1.15 -6.88
N SER A 290 18.78 1.27 -5.75
CA SER A 290 18.69 0.26 -4.69
C SER A 290 17.29 0.18 -4.10
N ARG A 291 16.60 1.33 -4.01
CA ARG A 291 15.21 1.42 -3.59
C ARG A 291 14.21 0.89 -4.60
N LYS A 292 14.38 1.18 -5.91
CA LYS A 292 13.51 0.68 -6.99
C LYS A 292 13.59 -0.84 -7.13
N PHE A 293 14.77 -1.42 -6.94
CA PHE A 293 15.04 -2.86 -7.12
C PHE A 293 14.90 -3.69 -5.84
N ALA A 294 14.81 -3.10 -4.64
CA ALA A 294 14.57 -3.85 -3.41
C ALA A 294 13.32 -4.76 -3.49
N PRO A 295 12.16 -4.31 -4.02
CA PRO A 295 11.02 -5.21 -4.22
C PRO A 295 11.29 -6.36 -5.19
N TYR A 296 12.15 -6.15 -6.20
CA TYR A 296 12.53 -7.21 -7.12
C TYR A 296 13.38 -8.27 -6.43
N PHE A 297 14.40 -7.85 -5.68
CA PHE A 297 15.24 -8.76 -4.91
C PHE A 297 14.41 -9.63 -3.98
N LEU A 298 13.52 -9.03 -3.17
CA LEU A 298 12.63 -9.77 -2.28
C LEU A 298 11.70 -10.72 -3.06
N ALA A 299 11.09 -10.27 -4.15
CA ALA A 299 10.25 -11.14 -4.99
C ALA A 299 11.02 -12.38 -5.48
N ARG A 300 12.27 -12.20 -5.93
CA ARG A 300 13.13 -13.31 -6.38
C ARG A 300 13.46 -14.29 -5.25
N LEU A 301 13.62 -13.83 -4.02
CA LEU A 301 13.82 -14.73 -2.87
C LEU A 301 12.56 -15.54 -2.55
N ALA A 302 11.40 -14.89 -2.47
CA ALA A 302 10.12 -15.56 -2.22
C ALA A 302 9.78 -16.59 -3.31
N ASP A 303 10.02 -16.27 -4.58
CA ASP A 303 9.83 -17.19 -5.71
C ASP A 303 10.80 -18.38 -5.66
N SER A 304 11.98 -18.19 -5.06
CA SER A 304 13.05 -19.19 -5.09
C SER A 304 12.97 -20.17 -3.93
N ASP A 305 12.62 -19.71 -2.73
CA ASP A 305 12.56 -20.52 -1.52
C ASP A 305 11.49 -19.99 -0.56
N ARG A 306 10.52 -20.85 -0.21
CA ARG A 306 9.42 -20.56 0.71
C ARG A 306 9.94 -20.21 2.12
N MET A 307 11.02 -20.85 2.57
CA MET A 307 11.59 -20.60 3.90
C MET A 307 12.19 -19.20 4.03
N ALA A 308 12.60 -18.58 2.91
CA ALA A 308 13.10 -17.21 2.89
C ALA A 308 12.00 -16.22 3.30
N TYR A 309 10.76 -16.48 2.84
CA TYR A 309 9.60 -15.69 3.21
C TYR A 309 9.13 -16.01 4.63
N GLU A 310 8.97 -17.28 5.00
CA GLU A 310 8.38 -17.67 6.29
C GLU A 310 9.17 -17.15 7.51
N HIS A 311 10.51 -17.19 7.46
CA HIS A 311 11.34 -16.68 8.55
C HIS A 311 11.43 -15.14 8.60
N HIS A 312 11.13 -14.46 7.49
CA HIS A 312 11.29 -13.00 7.34
C HIS A 312 10.00 -12.31 6.88
N GLN A 313 8.84 -12.90 7.18
CA GLN A 313 7.54 -12.43 6.68
C GLN A 313 7.29 -10.94 6.95
N HIS A 314 7.68 -10.48 8.14
CA HIS A 314 7.58 -9.07 8.55
C HIS A 314 8.37 -8.15 7.60
N ASP A 315 9.60 -8.53 7.22
CA ASP A 315 10.46 -7.71 6.37
C ASP A 315 9.89 -7.57 4.95
N PHE A 316 9.30 -8.65 4.42
CA PHE A 316 8.63 -8.64 3.12
C PHE A 316 7.37 -7.76 3.12
N ASN A 317 6.52 -7.93 4.13
CA ASN A 317 5.29 -7.15 4.29
C ASN A 317 5.62 -5.65 4.48
N ASN A 318 6.62 -5.35 5.31
CA ASN A 318 7.08 -3.98 5.56
C ASN A 318 7.70 -3.37 4.31
N ALA A 319 8.61 -4.07 3.62
CA ALA A 319 9.20 -3.58 2.38
C ALA A 319 8.14 -3.29 1.30
N LEU A 320 7.13 -4.16 1.17
CA LEU A 320 5.99 -3.90 0.28
C LEU A 320 5.29 -2.61 0.70
N LEU A 321 4.83 -2.49 1.95
CA LEU A 321 4.10 -1.32 2.44
C LEU A 321 4.90 -0.01 2.27
N LEU A 322 6.18 0.00 2.64
CA LEU A 322 7.06 1.17 2.50
C LEU A 322 7.29 1.54 1.04
N SER A 323 7.41 0.57 0.14
CA SER A 323 7.59 0.84 -1.28
C SER A 323 6.31 1.38 -1.95
N LEU A 324 5.13 1.06 -1.39
CA LEU A 324 3.82 1.54 -1.83
C LEU A 324 3.55 3.00 -1.47
N VAL A 325 4.39 3.71 -0.73
CA VAL A 325 4.29 5.17 -0.50
C VAL A 325 5.30 5.99 -1.28
N ASP A 326 6.12 5.36 -2.10
CA ASP A 326 7.15 6.04 -2.88
C ASP A 326 6.55 6.89 -4.01
N ARG A 327 7.32 7.86 -4.52
CA ARG A 327 6.85 8.67 -5.65
C ARG A 327 6.51 7.78 -6.84
N GLU A 328 5.61 8.23 -7.69
CA GLU A 328 5.16 7.43 -8.82
C GLU A 328 6.31 7.01 -9.77
N SER A 329 7.34 7.85 -9.90
CA SER A 329 8.59 7.57 -10.63
C SER A 329 9.49 6.50 -9.99
N MET A 330 9.24 6.14 -8.73
CA MET A 330 9.96 5.11 -7.98
C MET A 330 9.29 3.74 -8.06
N LEU A 331 8.07 3.66 -8.62
CA LEU A 331 7.36 2.40 -8.78
C LEU A 331 7.95 1.62 -9.97
N ARG A 332 8.47 0.43 -9.70
CA ARG A 332 9.08 -0.46 -10.69
C ARG A 332 8.65 -1.92 -10.49
N PHE A 333 8.98 -2.53 -9.35
CA PHE A 333 8.82 -3.97 -9.12
C PHE A 333 7.90 -4.36 -7.95
N GLN A 334 7.18 -3.40 -7.37
CA GLN A 334 6.24 -3.64 -6.27
C GLN A 334 5.15 -4.66 -6.65
N HIS A 335 4.72 -4.69 -7.91
CA HIS A 335 3.77 -5.68 -8.44
C HIS A 335 4.31 -7.12 -8.38
N ARG A 336 5.61 -7.31 -8.65
CA ARG A 336 6.25 -8.63 -8.51
C ARG A 336 6.33 -9.07 -7.06
N LEU A 337 6.69 -8.16 -6.15
CA LEU A 337 6.73 -8.47 -4.72
C LEU A 337 5.34 -8.85 -4.19
N LEU A 338 4.31 -8.05 -4.51
CA LEU A 338 2.94 -8.36 -4.12
C LEU A 338 2.53 -9.75 -4.66
N HIS A 339 2.76 -10.01 -5.94
CA HIS A 339 2.45 -11.30 -6.57
C HIS A 339 3.17 -12.47 -5.88
N ALA A 340 4.46 -12.32 -5.57
CA ALA A 340 5.23 -13.35 -4.88
C ALA A 340 4.66 -13.64 -3.48
N ILE A 341 4.35 -12.60 -2.70
CA ILE A 341 3.79 -12.75 -1.34
C ILE A 341 2.45 -13.50 -1.36
N VAL A 342 1.51 -13.08 -2.21
CA VAL A 342 0.17 -13.72 -2.28
C VAL A 342 0.21 -15.15 -2.82
N THR A 343 1.25 -15.48 -3.59
CA THR A 343 1.46 -16.83 -4.14
C THR A 343 2.06 -17.76 -3.09
N VAL A 344 3.05 -17.28 -2.33
CA VAL A 344 3.74 -18.07 -1.30
C VAL A 344 2.85 -18.30 -0.07
N ASP A 345 2.17 -17.25 0.40
CA ASP A 345 1.32 -17.29 1.59
C ASP A 345 -0.10 -16.79 1.31
N LYS A 346 -0.98 -17.76 1.01
CA LYS A 346 -2.42 -17.51 0.79
C LYS A 346 -3.17 -17.16 2.07
N ALA A 347 -2.61 -17.46 3.24
CA ALA A 347 -3.22 -17.21 4.54
C ALA A 347 -2.72 -15.90 5.19
N ASN A 348 -1.83 -15.16 4.52
CA ASN A 348 -1.26 -13.92 5.04
C ASN A 348 -2.38 -12.95 5.48
N PRO A 349 -2.42 -12.57 6.76
CA PRO A 349 -3.46 -11.71 7.30
C PRO A 349 -3.60 -10.36 6.58
N LEU A 350 -2.48 -9.77 6.15
CA LEU A 350 -2.43 -8.47 5.47
C LEU A 350 -2.87 -8.53 4.01
N MET A 351 -2.95 -9.73 3.42
CA MET A 351 -3.28 -9.95 2.01
C MET A 351 -4.73 -10.42 1.79
N LYS A 352 -5.61 -10.17 2.76
CA LYS A 352 -7.05 -10.40 2.62
C LYS A 352 -7.71 -9.27 1.81
N ASN A 353 -8.82 -9.56 1.11
CA ASN A 353 -9.65 -8.56 0.43
C ASN A 353 -8.91 -7.64 -0.56
N LEU A 354 -7.85 -8.15 -1.20
CA LEU A 354 -7.04 -7.36 -2.11
C LEU A 354 -7.86 -6.81 -3.29
N PRO A 355 -7.60 -5.58 -3.74
CA PRO A 355 -8.35 -4.95 -4.83
C PRO A 355 -7.91 -5.48 -6.20
N PHE A 356 -7.56 -6.74 -6.33
CA PHE A 356 -7.09 -7.38 -7.55
C PHE A 356 -8.02 -8.54 -7.91
N PHE A 357 -8.22 -8.76 -9.20
CA PHE A 357 -8.99 -9.92 -9.62
C PHE A 357 -8.14 -11.18 -9.39
N CYS A 358 -8.74 -12.18 -8.77
CA CYS A 358 -8.18 -13.53 -8.69
C CYS A 358 -9.10 -14.44 -9.50
N ASP A 359 -8.56 -15.12 -10.50
CA ASP A 359 -9.32 -16.09 -11.26
C ASP A 359 -9.70 -17.27 -10.34
N PRO A 360 -11.00 -17.52 -10.08
CA PRO A 360 -11.43 -18.59 -9.18
C PRO A 360 -11.03 -19.99 -9.68
N ILE A 361 -10.74 -20.15 -10.97
CA ILE A 361 -10.37 -21.45 -11.56
C ILE A 361 -8.87 -21.68 -11.48
N SER A 362 -8.06 -20.76 -12.02
CA SER A 362 -6.59 -20.92 -12.02
C SER A 362 -5.93 -20.52 -10.71
N GLY A 363 -6.61 -19.73 -9.86
CA GLY A 363 -6.03 -19.13 -8.65
C GLY A 363 -4.99 -18.05 -8.94
N ASN A 364 -4.88 -17.59 -10.20
CA ASN A 364 -3.93 -16.58 -10.62
C ASN A 364 -4.47 -15.18 -10.37
N TRP A 365 -3.59 -14.29 -9.92
CA TRP A 365 -3.91 -12.91 -9.64
C TRP A 365 -3.56 -11.99 -10.82
N ASP A 366 -4.46 -11.05 -11.15
CA ASP A 366 -4.23 -9.99 -12.12
C ASP A 366 -3.40 -8.83 -11.51
N ILE A 367 -2.15 -9.14 -11.15
CA ILE A 367 -1.20 -8.18 -10.58
C ILE A 367 -0.14 -7.85 -11.62
N THR A 368 -0.29 -6.70 -12.26
CA THR A 368 0.65 -6.13 -13.23
C THR A 368 1.15 -4.77 -12.74
N SER A 369 2.15 -4.21 -13.41
CA SER A 369 2.62 -2.84 -13.11
C SER A 369 1.48 -1.81 -13.21
N ASP A 370 0.59 -1.97 -14.19
CA ASP A 370 -0.48 -1.01 -14.46
C ASP A 370 -1.66 -1.17 -13.50
N THR A 371 -2.05 -2.41 -13.18
CA THR A 371 -3.09 -2.66 -12.18
C THR A 371 -2.62 -2.23 -10.79
N LEU A 372 -1.35 -2.45 -10.43
CA LEU A 372 -0.80 -1.96 -9.17
C LEU A 372 -0.83 -0.43 -9.11
N ARG A 373 -0.42 0.27 -10.17
CA ARG A 373 -0.41 1.75 -10.22
C ARG A 373 -1.81 2.32 -10.05
N SER A 374 -2.78 1.81 -10.82
CA SER A 374 -4.17 2.27 -10.79
C SER A 374 -4.90 1.95 -9.49
N ARG A 375 -4.57 0.82 -8.84
CA ARG A 375 -5.24 0.34 -7.61
C ARG A 375 -4.42 0.55 -6.34
N ARG A 376 -3.31 1.28 -6.43
CA ARG A 376 -2.35 1.52 -5.35
C ARG A 376 -3.00 2.03 -4.07
N LEU A 377 -3.86 3.04 -4.20
CA LEU A 377 -4.52 3.65 -3.04
C LEU A 377 -5.49 2.65 -2.37
N ALA A 378 -6.22 1.88 -3.16
CA ALA A 378 -7.10 0.82 -2.66
C ALA A 378 -6.31 -0.31 -1.98
N LEU A 379 -5.12 -0.65 -2.50
CA LEU A 379 -4.24 -1.66 -1.90
C LEU A 379 -3.75 -1.21 -0.52
N ILE A 380 -3.31 0.04 -0.39
CA ILE A 380 -2.91 0.59 0.91
C ILE A 380 -4.09 0.58 1.88
N SER A 381 -5.27 1.02 1.43
CA SER A 381 -6.51 0.98 2.21
C SER A 381 -6.82 -0.43 2.73
N SER A 382 -6.73 -1.43 1.85
CA SER A 382 -6.93 -2.85 2.18
C SER A 382 -5.94 -3.35 3.22
N ILE A 383 -4.63 -3.08 3.05
CA ILE A 383 -3.60 -3.51 4.00
C ILE A 383 -3.84 -2.89 5.39
N LEU A 384 -4.16 -1.60 5.45
CA LEU A 384 -4.45 -0.91 6.71
C LEU A 384 -5.74 -1.43 7.38
N SER A 385 -6.78 -1.72 6.61
CA SER A 385 -7.99 -2.37 7.12
C SER A 385 -7.69 -3.76 7.66
N ASN A 386 -6.87 -4.55 6.97
CA ASN A 386 -6.50 -5.89 7.40
C ASN A 386 -5.69 -5.89 8.70
N MET A 387 -4.81 -4.90 8.92
CA MET A 387 -4.10 -4.73 10.20
C MET A 387 -5.07 -4.58 11.37
N ARG A 388 -6.13 -3.78 11.17
CA ARG A 388 -7.19 -3.57 12.17
C ARG A 388 -7.96 -4.87 12.42
N ASP A 389 -8.41 -5.51 11.34
CA ASP A 389 -9.26 -6.70 11.43
C ASP A 389 -8.52 -7.88 12.09
N GLU A 390 -7.25 -8.08 11.77
CA GLU A 390 -6.42 -9.08 12.45
C GLU A 390 -6.22 -8.75 13.93
N LEU A 391 -5.93 -7.49 14.27
CA LEU A 391 -5.78 -7.11 15.68
C LEU A 391 -7.07 -7.38 16.48
N HIS A 392 -8.23 -7.18 15.86
CA HIS A 392 -9.52 -7.54 16.45
C HIS A 392 -9.73 -9.03 16.62
N LEU A 393 -9.43 -9.82 15.59
CA LEU A 393 -9.53 -11.28 15.66
C LEU A 393 -8.61 -11.84 16.75
N THR A 394 -7.34 -11.41 16.76
CA THR A 394 -6.37 -11.82 17.79
C THR A 394 -6.81 -11.37 19.20
N ALA A 395 -7.52 -10.25 19.32
CA ALA A 395 -8.04 -9.79 20.62
C ALA A 395 -9.16 -10.66 21.19
N VAL A 396 -9.92 -11.32 20.33
CA VAL A 396 -10.90 -12.32 20.75
C VAL A 396 -10.22 -13.64 21.14
N GLU A 397 -9.12 -13.99 20.48
CA GLU A 397 -8.44 -15.28 20.68
C GLU A 397 -7.41 -15.29 21.84
N SER A 398 -6.54 -14.28 21.95
CA SER A 398 -5.43 -14.27 22.93
C SER A 398 -4.90 -12.87 23.24
N MET A 399 -5.09 -12.39 24.48
CA MET A 399 -4.64 -11.04 24.90
C MET A 399 -3.10 -10.86 24.87
N ALA A 400 -2.32 -11.93 25.04
CA ALA A 400 -0.86 -11.84 25.00
C ALA A 400 -0.33 -11.56 23.58
N GLN A 401 -0.87 -12.28 22.59
CA GLN A 401 -0.49 -12.14 21.19
C GLN A 401 -0.92 -10.78 20.61
N VAL A 402 -2.04 -10.21 21.08
CA VAL A 402 -2.48 -8.85 20.69
C VAL A 402 -1.41 -7.81 20.95
N SER A 403 -0.73 -7.88 22.08
CA SER A 403 0.30 -6.89 22.42
C SER A 403 1.50 -7.00 21.48
N GLU A 404 1.85 -8.21 21.06
CA GLU A 404 2.95 -8.45 20.12
C GLU A 404 2.60 -7.98 18.71
N VAL A 405 1.42 -8.35 18.21
CA VAL A 405 0.90 -7.90 16.90
C VAL A 405 0.76 -6.38 16.86
N ARG A 406 0.19 -5.77 17.92
CA ARG A 406 0.09 -4.30 18.03
C ARG A 406 1.45 -3.64 17.97
N ARG A 407 2.46 -4.18 18.65
CA ARG A 407 3.82 -3.64 18.62
C ARG A 407 4.42 -3.72 17.22
N ALA A 408 4.28 -4.87 16.54
CA ALA A 408 4.77 -5.04 15.17
C ALA A 408 4.12 -4.04 14.20
N TYR A 409 2.78 -3.90 14.24
CA TYR A 409 2.06 -2.92 13.41
C TYR A 409 2.36 -1.48 13.78
N THR A 410 2.62 -1.18 15.05
CA THR A 410 3.07 0.15 15.45
C THR A 410 4.40 0.50 14.77
N THR A 411 5.37 -0.41 14.77
CA THR A 411 6.66 -0.20 14.10
C THR A 411 6.49 0.00 12.60
N MET A 412 5.74 -0.89 11.92
CA MET A 412 5.48 -0.76 10.47
C MET A 412 4.80 0.57 10.12
N LEU A 413 3.79 1.00 10.89
CA LEU A 413 3.06 2.25 10.65
C LEU A 413 3.93 3.49 10.90
N GLN A 414 4.81 3.45 11.90
CA GLN A 414 5.77 4.53 12.14
C GLN A 414 6.75 4.68 10.98
N GLU A 415 7.33 3.57 10.51
CA GLU A 415 8.24 3.58 9.36
C GLU A 415 7.52 4.04 8.08
N PHE A 416 6.27 3.61 7.89
CA PHE A 416 5.42 4.03 6.79
C PHE A 416 5.18 5.54 6.77
N MET A 417 4.81 6.11 7.92
CA MET A 417 4.63 7.56 8.07
C MET A 417 5.94 8.35 7.91
N MET A 418 7.05 7.83 8.43
CA MET A 418 8.37 8.44 8.25
C MET A 418 8.83 8.40 6.80
N ARG A 419 8.54 7.32 6.08
CA ARG A 419 8.80 7.19 4.64
C ARG A 419 7.99 8.21 3.84
N MET A 420 6.71 8.37 4.15
CA MET A 420 5.87 9.40 3.53
C MET A 420 6.43 10.81 3.75
N LYS A 421 6.83 11.13 5.00
CA LYS A 421 7.43 12.42 5.37
C LYS A 421 8.73 12.67 4.62
N GLY A 422 9.62 11.66 4.56
CA GLY A 422 10.89 11.76 3.83
C GLY A 422 10.69 12.05 2.34
N ASN A 423 9.73 11.37 1.70
CA ASN A 423 9.39 11.62 0.29
C ASN A 423 8.88 13.03 0.04
N TYR A 424 8.04 13.56 0.93
CA TYR A 424 7.54 14.93 0.83
C TYR A 424 8.67 15.97 1.00
N LEU A 425 9.53 15.80 1.99
CA LEU A 425 10.66 16.73 2.23
C LEU A 425 11.66 16.72 1.07
N GLN A 426 11.88 15.57 0.43
CA GLN A 426 12.70 15.49 -0.79
C GLN A 426 12.05 16.21 -1.98
N LEU A 427 10.72 16.29 -2.03
CA LEU A 427 9.98 16.99 -3.09
C LEU A 427 9.94 18.51 -2.91
N GLN A 428 9.99 19.03 -1.68
CA GLN A 428 10.02 20.48 -1.44
C GLN A 428 11.23 21.18 -2.09
N GLN A 429 12.26 20.41 -2.46
CA GLN A 429 13.41 20.91 -3.20
C GLN A 429 13.13 21.09 -4.72
N GLY A 430 11.93 20.72 -5.22
CA GLY A 430 11.51 20.87 -6.63
C GLY A 430 10.07 21.41 -6.78
N ALA A 431 9.87 22.44 -7.61
CA ALA A 431 8.73 23.37 -7.51
C ALA A 431 7.34 22.90 -8.00
N THR A 432 7.17 21.71 -8.62
CA THR A 432 5.90 21.34 -9.30
C THR A 432 5.28 19.99 -8.94
N VAL A 433 6.05 19.04 -8.39
CA VAL A 433 5.60 17.64 -8.14
C VAL A 433 4.94 17.46 -6.75
N THR A 434 4.90 18.52 -5.95
CA THR A 434 4.39 18.48 -4.57
C THR A 434 2.88 18.24 -4.51
N GLY A 435 2.08 18.83 -5.40
CA GLY A 435 0.60 18.78 -5.32
C GLY A 435 0.01 17.36 -5.38
N ALA A 436 0.32 16.59 -6.43
CA ALA A 436 -0.22 15.24 -6.60
C ALA A 436 0.22 14.28 -5.47
N TYR A 437 1.45 14.43 -4.97
CA TYR A 437 1.94 13.63 -3.85
C TYR A 437 1.27 14.04 -2.52
N VAL A 438 1.00 15.34 -2.32
CA VAL A 438 0.24 15.84 -1.17
C VAL A 438 -1.17 15.25 -1.15
N ASP A 439 -1.90 15.31 -2.26
CA ASP A 439 -3.25 14.74 -2.36
C ASP A 439 -3.26 13.22 -2.08
N PHE A 440 -2.25 12.51 -2.59
CA PHE A 440 -2.06 11.08 -2.33
C PHE A 440 -1.82 10.81 -0.84
N VAL A 441 -0.92 11.56 -0.18
CA VAL A 441 -0.63 11.40 1.25
C VAL A 441 -1.83 11.79 2.11
N GLN A 442 -2.57 12.83 1.76
CA GLN A 442 -3.81 13.23 2.43
C GLN A 442 -4.81 12.08 2.47
N LYS A 443 -4.99 11.36 1.36
CA LYS A 443 -5.85 10.16 1.32
C LYS A 443 -5.33 9.01 2.17
N ILE A 444 -4.01 8.82 2.24
CA ILE A 444 -3.43 7.81 3.14
C ILE A 444 -3.62 8.20 4.61
N VAL A 445 -3.44 9.47 4.96
CA VAL A 445 -3.68 9.96 6.34
C VAL A 445 -5.13 9.75 6.74
N GLN A 446 -6.08 9.95 5.82
CA GLN A 446 -7.47 9.61 6.03
C GLN A 446 -7.64 8.12 6.37
N PHE A 447 -7.01 7.21 5.61
CA PHE A 447 -7.04 5.77 5.91
C PHE A 447 -6.35 5.41 7.23
N LEU A 448 -5.24 6.06 7.59
CA LEU A 448 -4.57 5.83 8.88
C LEU A 448 -5.47 6.24 10.05
N LYS A 449 -6.21 7.36 9.93
CA LYS A 449 -7.20 7.78 10.93
C LYS A 449 -8.38 6.81 11.00
N GLN A 450 -8.81 6.28 9.86
CA GLN A 450 -9.95 5.37 9.75
C GLN A 450 -9.64 3.97 10.29
N TYR A 451 -8.51 3.37 9.89
CA TYR A 451 -8.25 1.95 10.15
C TYR A 451 -7.29 1.72 11.30
N THR A 452 -6.29 2.59 11.52
CA THR A 452 -5.18 2.30 12.43
C THR A 452 -5.04 3.27 13.60
N GLY A 453 -6.06 4.11 13.83
CA GLY A 453 -6.02 5.14 14.87
C GLY A 453 -5.89 4.60 16.31
N ASP A 454 -6.38 3.39 16.56
CA ASP A 454 -6.27 2.65 17.81
C ASP A 454 -4.99 1.79 17.93
N ILE A 455 -4.25 1.62 16.82
CA ILE A 455 -2.95 0.93 16.78
C ILE A 455 -1.83 1.95 16.98
N CYS A 456 -1.77 2.96 16.12
CA CYS A 456 -0.73 3.97 16.10
C CYS A 456 -1.32 5.33 15.69
N PRO A 457 -1.21 6.37 16.52
CA PRO A 457 -1.70 7.68 16.14
C PRO A 457 -0.88 8.26 14.98
N VAL A 458 -1.57 8.94 14.06
CA VAL A 458 -0.91 9.68 12.97
C VAL A 458 0.07 10.71 13.55
N ILE A 459 1.32 10.71 13.05
CA ILE A 459 2.37 11.61 13.54
C ILE A 459 1.97 13.09 13.36
N PRO A 460 2.37 13.99 14.29
CA PRO A 460 1.94 15.39 14.29
C PRO A 460 2.22 16.14 12.97
N PHE A 461 3.27 15.74 12.26
CA PHE A 461 3.65 16.30 10.96
C PHE A 461 2.49 16.34 9.96
N PHE A 462 1.61 15.32 9.92
CA PHE A 462 0.50 15.26 8.96
C PHE A 462 -0.82 15.88 9.47
N THR A 463 -0.83 16.35 10.71
CA THR A 463 -2.00 16.99 11.33
C THR A 463 -1.80 18.48 11.58
N ASP A 464 -0.57 18.97 11.44
CA ASP A 464 -0.22 20.38 11.58
C ASP A 464 -0.14 21.05 10.20
N SER A 465 -0.99 22.05 9.97
CA SER A 465 -1.05 22.82 8.72
C SER A 465 0.23 23.59 8.41
N VAL A 466 1.07 23.87 9.42
CA VAL A 466 2.37 24.53 9.24
C VAL A 466 3.38 23.55 8.67
N ALA A 467 3.32 22.28 9.08
CA ALA A 467 4.27 21.26 8.69
C ALA A 467 3.90 20.57 7.36
N PHE A 468 2.60 20.32 7.13
CA PHE A 468 2.09 19.63 5.95
C PHE A 468 0.76 20.25 5.47
N PRO A 469 0.58 20.47 4.16
CA PRO A 469 -0.68 21.00 3.63
C PRO A 469 -1.84 20.03 3.92
N LEU A 470 -2.81 20.49 4.68
CA LEU A 470 -3.99 19.70 5.02
C LEU A 470 -5.04 19.77 3.89
N PRO A 471 -5.95 18.79 3.78
CA PRO A 471 -6.97 18.80 2.74
C PRO A 471 -7.83 20.07 2.84
N SER A 472 -7.99 20.81 1.75
CA SER A 472 -8.85 22.00 1.73
C SER A 472 -10.31 21.67 2.04
N LYS A 473 -10.74 20.44 1.72
CA LYS A 473 -12.07 19.88 1.99
C LYS A 473 -12.19 19.02 3.26
N ASP A 474 -11.07 18.72 3.95
CA ASP A 474 -11.11 18.23 5.35
C ASP A 474 -9.81 18.48 6.19
N PRO A 475 -9.44 19.68 6.73
CA PRO A 475 -8.13 19.86 7.36
C PRO A 475 -8.05 19.12 8.70
N THR A 476 -9.18 18.88 9.35
CA THR A 476 -9.24 18.20 10.66
C THR A 476 -9.52 16.70 10.55
N TYR A 477 -9.47 16.15 9.32
CA TYR A 477 -9.71 14.74 9.02
C TYR A 477 -10.97 14.18 9.68
N VAL A 478 -12.06 14.96 9.68
CA VAL A 478 -13.36 14.56 10.24
C VAL A 478 -13.90 13.35 9.50
N VAL A 479 -13.77 13.29 8.17
CA VAL A 479 -14.28 12.16 7.37
C VAL A 479 -13.57 10.87 7.78
N GLY A 480 -12.24 10.89 7.83
CA GLY A 480 -11.45 9.72 8.26
C GLY A 480 -11.79 9.27 9.69
N ARG A 481 -12.03 10.21 10.61
CA ARG A 481 -12.46 9.88 11.98
C ARG A 481 -13.87 9.28 12.02
N LEU A 482 -14.83 9.84 11.29
CA LEU A 482 -16.19 9.30 11.19
C LEU A 482 -16.17 7.88 10.63
N CYS A 483 -15.43 7.66 9.54
CA CYS A 483 -15.24 6.33 8.96
C CYS A 483 -14.56 5.36 9.94
N GLY A 484 -13.68 5.83 10.82
CA GLY A 484 -13.04 5.00 11.85
C GLY A 484 -13.98 4.55 12.97
N TYR A 485 -15.05 5.29 13.26
CA TYR A 485 -16.09 4.84 14.18
C TYR A 485 -17.01 3.77 13.58
N ALA A 486 -17.16 3.73 12.25
CA ALA A 486 -18.14 2.90 11.55
C ALA A 486 -18.13 1.40 11.90
N PRO A 487 -16.98 0.70 11.95
CA PRO A 487 -16.93 -0.74 12.23
C PRO A 487 -17.38 -1.10 13.66
N LYS A 488 -17.23 -0.15 14.59
CA LYS A 488 -17.52 -0.30 16.02
C LYS A 488 -18.68 0.59 16.46
N ALA A 489 -19.45 1.13 15.51
CA ALA A 489 -20.45 2.15 15.81
C ALA A 489 -21.52 1.65 16.78
N MET A 490 -21.81 0.34 16.76
CA MET A 490 -22.79 -0.31 17.62
C MET A 490 -22.26 -0.64 19.03
N GLU A 491 -20.95 -0.54 19.28
CA GLU A 491 -20.38 -0.79 20.61
C GLU A 491 -20.74 0.34 21.57
N PRO A 492 -21.25 0.06 22.80
CA PRO A 492 -21.74 1.10 23.71
C PRO A 492 -20.70 2.17 24.11
N GLY A 493 -19.41 1.82 24.15
CA GLY A 493 -18.33 2.75 24.45
C GLY A 493 -18.02 3.67 23.27
N THR A 494 -17.88 3.08 22.09
CA THR A 494 -17.56 3.76 20.84
C THR A 494 -18.70 4.67 20.39
N SER A 495 -19.95 4.24 20.53
CA SER A 495 -21.12 5.05 20.16
C SER A 495 -21.26 6.32 21.01
N LYS A 496 -20.92 6.24 22.31
CA LYS A 496 -20.80 7.42 23.18
C LYS A 496 -19.66 8.34 22.73
N GLN A 497 -18.49 7.80 22.40
CA GLN A 497 -17.38 8.61 21.87
C GLN A 497 -17.77 9.32 20.57
N LEU A 498 -18.46 8.62 19.65
CA LEU A 498 -19.01 9.20 18.43
C LEU A 498 -19.99 10.34 18.74
N SER A 499 -20.87 10.19 19.73
CA SER A 499 -21.79 11.28 20.12
C SER A 499 -21.07 12.53 20.64
N VAL A 500 -20.05 12.36 21.50
CA VAL A 500 -19.21 13.46 21.99
C VAL A 500 -18.45 14.11 20.85
N PHE A 501 -17.97 13.29 19.91
CA PHE A 501 -17.28 13.76 18.72
C PHE A 501 -18.19 14.63 17.83
N ILE A 502 -19.39 14.15 17.47
CA ILE A 502 -20.39 14.90 16.69
C ILE A 502 -20.75 16.21 17.39
N GLN A 503 -20.97 16.16 18.70
CA GLN A 503 -21.24 17.36 19.48
C GLN A 503 -20.10 18.39 19.40
N THR A 504 -18.86 17.93 19.56
CA THR A 504 -17.67 18.81 19.51
C THR A 504 -17.52 19.45 18.12
N VAL A 505 -17.63 18.67 17.04
CA VAL A 505 -17.45 19.20 15.68
C VAL A 505 -18.61 20.09 15.25
N ALA A 506 -19.86 19.78 15.64
CA ALA A 506 -21.02 20.62 15.34
C ALA A 506 -20.92 21.98 16.03
N GLN A 507 -20.50 22.00 17.30
CA GLN A 507 -20.30 23.26 18.04
C GLN A 507 -19.14 24.07 17.49
N GLN A 508 -18.01 23.43 17.16
CA GLN A 508 -16.88 24.13 16.57
C GLN A 508 -17.25 24.70 15.20
N ALA A 509 -17.95 23.92 14.36
CA ALA A 509 -18.38 24.38 13.04
C ALA A 509 -19.35 25.56 13.14
N ALA A 510 -20.26 25.57 14.13
CA ALA A 510 -21.10 26.71 14.43
C ALA A 510 -20.28 27.92 14.90
N ALA A 511 -19.35 27.72 15.84
CA ALA A 511 -18.59 28.78 16.46
C ALA A 511 -17.54 29.44 15.55
N ASP A 512 -17.08 28.75 14.50
CA ASP A 512 -16.05 29.21 13.56
C ASP A 512 -16.59 29.48 12.14
N HIS A 513 -17.91 29.43 11.95
CA HIS A 513 -18.56 29.62 10.64
C HIS A 513 -18.09 28.61 9.56
N GLN A 514 -17.92 27.34 9.97
CA GLN A 514 -17.50 26.23 9.11
C GLN A 514 -18.63 25.19 8.92
N GLN A 515 -19.90 25.61 9.01
CA GLN A 515 -21.05 24.70 8.95
C GLN A 515 -21.17 23.96 7.61
N GLN A 516 -21.04 24.67 6.48
CA GLN A 516 -21.08 24.07 5.13
C GLN A 516 -20.01 22.99 4.94
N TYR A 517 -18.90 23.18 5.64
CA TYR A 517 -17.82 22.23 5.66
C TYR A 517 -18.20 20.92 6.32
N LEU A 518 -18.78 21.02 7.52
CA LEU A 518 -19.26 19.87 8.26
C LEU A 518 -20.37 19.13 7.51
N VAL A 519 -21.25 19.84 6.78
CA VAL A 519 -22.24 19.22 5.88
C VAL A 519 -21.56 18.34 4.84
N THR A 520 -20.51 18.86 4.19
CA THR A 520 -19.75 18.11 3.19
C THR A 520 -19.05 16.90 3.81
N GLN A 521 -18.46 17.05 5.01
CA GLN A 521 -17.78 15.97 5.73
C GLN A 521 -18.74 14.86 6.16
N LEU A 522 -19.88 15.20 6.78
CA LEU A 522 -20.91 14.25 7.20
C LEU A 522 -21.47 13.49 6.01
N THR A 523 -21.83 14.21 4.94
CA THR A 523 -22.34 13.60 3.70
C THR A 523 -21.29 12.68 3.07
N THR A 524 -20.03 13.10 3.02
CA THR A 524 -18.95 12.27 2.45
C THR A 524 -18.74 11.00 3.26
N ALA A 525 -18.64 11.09 4.59
CA ALA A 525 -18.41 9.93 5.46
C ALA A 525 -19.55 8.90 5.37
N VAL A 526 -20.77 9.39 5.23
CA VAL A 526 -21.98 8.58 5.33
C VAL A 526 -22.48 8.10 3.97
N CYS A 527 -22.25 8.84 2.88
CA CYS A 527 -22.75 8.51 1.54
C CYS A 527 -21.68 7.95 0.59
N SER A 528 -20.39 8.15 0.85
CA SER A 528 -19.33 7.65 -0.04
C SER A 528 -19.10 6.14 0.08
N ASN A 529 -18.39 5.59 -0.90
CA ASN A 529 -17.88 4.21 -0.88
C ASN A 529 -16.49 4.09 -0.23
N GLU A 530 -16.10 5.06 0.60
CA GLU A 530 -14.79 5.02 1.31
C GLU A 530 -14.76 3.98 2.44
N THR A 531 -15.92 3.51 2.89
CA THR A 531 -16.10 2.44 3.88
C THR A 531 -16.83 1.24 3.29
N PRO A 532 -16.60 0.01 3.80
CA PRO A 532 -17.43 -1.14 3.49
C PRO A 532 -18.92 -0.84 3.74
N ALA A 533 -19.80 -1.37 2.88
CA ALA A 533 -21.23 -1.06 2.94
C ALA A 533 -21.88 -1.41 4.30
N ALA A 534 -21.43 -2.49 4.95
CA ALA A 534 -21.90 -2.89 6.28
C ALA A 534 -21.54 -1.84 7.34
N ASP A 535 -20.27 -1.43 7.41
CA ASP A 535 -19.77 -0.40 8.34
C ASP A 535 -20.51 0.93 8.12
N ARG A 536 -20.67 1.33 6.86
CA ARG A 536 -21.41 2.55 6.49
C ARG A 536 -22.86 2.50 6.97
N THR A 537 -23.52 1.35 6.81
CA THR A 537 -24.90 1.15 7.27
C THR A 537 -25.00 1.21 8.79
N ALA A 538 -24.04 0.63 9.51
CA ALA A 538 -23.97 0.71 10.97
C ALA A 538 -23.79 2.16 11.45
N LEU A 539 -22.87 2.91 10.83
CA LEU A 539 -22.67 4.34 11.13
C LEU A 539 -23.95 5.15 10.89
N ARG A 540 -24.64 4.93 9.76
CA ARG A 540 -25.94 5.56 9.47
C ARG A 540 -26.99 5.26 10.51
N SER A 541 -27.13 3.99 10.90
CA SER A 541 -28.10 3.56 11.89
C SER A 541 -27.92 4.33 13.19
N VAL A 542 -26.69 4.40 13.71
CA VAL A 542 -26.38 5.10 14.97
C VAL A 542 -26.61 6.61 14.85
N LEU A 543 -26.20 7.22 13.74
CA LEU A 543 -26.41 8.65 13.51
C LEU A 543 -27.89 8.99 13.42
N LEU A 544 -28.67 8.29 12.59
CA LEU A 544 -30.07 8.60 12.30
C LEU A 544 -31.03 8.17 13.42
N GLN A 545 -30.73 7.10 14.16
CA GLN A 545 -31.62 6.58 15.21
C GLN A 545 -31.30 7.11 16.62
N SER A 546 -30.07 7.58 16.87
CA SER A 546 -29.66 7.98 18.23
C SER A 546 -29.08 9.39 18.33
N ILE A 547 -28.19 9.78 17.43
CA ILE A 547 -27.44 11.05 17.59
C ILE A 547 -28.20 12.21 16.98
N PHE A 548 -28.54 12.16 15.69
CA PHE A 548 -29.23 13.25 14.98
C PHE A 548 -30.59 13.59 15.57
N PRO A 549 -31.43 12.63 16.03
CA PRO A 549 -32.75 12.95 16.60
C PRO A 549 -32.72 14.01 17.71
N SER A 550 -31.70 14.05 18.58
CA SER A 550 -31.63 15.09 19.62
C SER A 550 -31.41 16.50 19.06
N TYR A 551 -30.71 16.62 17.93
CA TYR A 551 -30.49 17.91 17.25
C TYR A 551 -31.72 18.35 16.46
N LEU A 552 -32.38 17.40 15.78
CA LEU A 552 -33.60 17.69 15.00
C LEU A 552 -34.70 18.23 15.91
N GLU A 553 -34.96 17.54 17.02
CA GLU A 553 -35.97 17.93 18.02
C GLU A 553 -35.69 19.31 18.62
N ARG A 554 -34.43 19.59 18.97
CA ARG A 554 -34.03 20.86 19.59
C ARG A 554 -33.90 22.02 18.61
N SER A 555 -33.86 21.77 17.30
CA SER A 555 -33.67 22.81 16.28
C SER A 555 -34.80 23.85 16.24
N PHE A 556 -35.98 23.51 16.76
CA PHE A 556 -37.14 24.40 16.85
C PHE A 556 -37.21 25.18 18.16
N SER A 557 -36.33 24.90 19.13
CA SER A 557 -36.44 25.48 20.49
C SER A 557 -35.85 26.89 20.61
N THR A 558 -34.63 27.12 20.10
CA THR A 558 -33.91 28.41 20.20
C THR A 558 -33.00 28.64 18.99
N GLY A 559 -32.59 29.89 18.75
CA GLY A 559 -31.66 30.23 17.67
C GLY A 559 -30.31 29.53 17.82
N ALA A 560 -29.77 29.48 19.05
CA ALA A 560 -28.52 28.76 19.33
C ALA A 560 -28.63 27.24 19.07
N ALA A 561 -29.75 26.61 19.42
CA ALA A 561 -29.97 25.19 19.15
C ALA A 561 -30.06 24.90 17.66
N PHE A 562 -30.76 25.75 16.90
CA PHE A 562 -30.79 25.67 15.44
C PHE A 562 -29.39 25.82 14.83
N LEU A 563 -28.61 26.81 15.26
CA LEU A 563 -27.26 27.07 14.75
C LEU A 563 -26.36 25.82 14.86
N ILE A 564 -26.40 25.11 15.99
CA ILE A 564 -25.63 23.86 16.18
C ILE A 564 -26.21 22.71 15.35
N ALA A 565 -27.54 22.64 15.22
CA ALA A 565 -28.22 21.59 14.46
C ALA A 565 -28.16 21.78 12.93
N ASN A 566 -27.87 22.99 12.45
CA ASN A 566 -27.93 23.36 11.04
C ASN A 566 -27.12 22.43 10.10
N PRO A 567 -25.85 22.05 10.41
CA PRO A 567 -25.12 21.09 9.58
C PRO A 567 -25.78 19.72 9.49
N ILE A 568 -26.46 19.29 10.56
CA ILE A 568 -27.17 18.01 10.63
C ILE A 568 -28.47 18.08 9.83
N LEU A 569 -29.22 19.18 9.94
CA LEU A 569 -30.42 19.44 9.14
C LEU A 569 -30.11 19.44 7.63
N GLN A 570 -29.02 20.10 7.22
CA GLN A 570 -28.62 20.19 5.82
C GLN A 570 -28.14 18.87 5.23
N CYS A 571 -27.38 18.05 5.99
CA CYS A 571 -26.90 16.78 5.49
C CYS A 571 -27.97 15.67 5.49
N LEU A 572 -29.08 15.87 6.18
CA LEU A 572 -30.13 14.87 6.31
C LEU A 572 -30.76 14.49 4.96
N ARG A 573 -31.13 15.47 4.13
CA ARG A 573 -31.71 15.22 2.80
C ARG A 573 -30.80 14.36 1.91
N PRO A 574 -29.53 14.71 1.65
CA PRO A 574 -28.66 13.88 0.80
C PRO A 574 -28.35 12.51 1.42
N ILE A 575 -28.32 12.38 2.75
CA ILE A 575 -28.17 11.07 3.41
C ILE A 575 -29.40 10.19 3.12
N LEU A 576 -30.61 10.71 3.37
CA LEU A 576 -31.87 10.00 3.19
C LEU A 576 -32.09 9.60 1.72
N ASP A 577 -31.79 10.50 0.78
CA ASP A 577 -31.93 10.26 -0.66
C ASP A 577 -31.08 9.05 -1.14
N THR A 578 -29.93 8.83 -0.51
CA THR A 578 -29.07 7.68 -0.84
C THR A 578 -29.51 6.36 -0.21
N MET A 579 -30.41 6.37 0.78
CA MET A 579 -30.77 5.15 1.52
C MET A 579 -31.48 4.10 0.65
N ILE A 580 -32.15 4.51 -0.42
CA ILE A 580 -32.79 3.58 -1.36
C ILE A 580 -31.80 2.62 -2.01
N PHE A 581 -30.54 3.04 -2.22
CA PHE A 581 -29.50 2.22 -2.83
C PHE A 581 -28.95 1.14 -1.88
N ASP A 582 -29.10 1.35 -0.56
CA ASP A 582 -28.70 0.40 0.47
C ASP A 582 -29.87 -0.50 0.92
N LEU A 583 -31.11 -0.22 0.48
CA LEU A 583 -32.28 -1.05 0.75
C LEU A 583 -32.13 -2.42 0.08
N ARG A 584 -32.36 -3.48 0.85
CA ARG A 584 -32.48 -4.86 0.38
C ARG A 584 -33.83 -5.41 0.84
N ILE A 585 -34.84 -5.25 -0.01
CA ILE A 585 -36.24 -5.59 0.33
C ILE A 585 -36.43 -7.07 0.75
N THR A 586 -35.58 -7.97 0.25
CA THR A 586 -35.60 -9.40 0.59
C THR A 586 -35.01 -9.72 1.96
N ARG A 587 -34.35 -8.75 2.62
CA ARG A 587 -33.72 -8.93 3.93
C ARG A 587 -34.52 -8.16 4.99
N PRO A 588 -35.16 -8.83 5.97
CA PRO A 588 -35.96 -8.16 6.99
C PRO A 588 -35.13 -7.16 7.82
N ASP A 589 -33.89 -7.51 8.18
CA ASP A 589 -32.98 -6.61 8.90
C ASP A 589 -32.71 -5.30 8.15
N SER A 590 -32.62 -5.35 6.82
CA SER A 590 -32.35 -4.17 6.00
C SER A 590 -33.57 -3.24 5.98
N VAL A 591 -34.76 -3.83 5.80
CA VAL A 591 -36.03 -3.12 5.85
C VAL A 591 -36.26 -2.49 7.22
N SER A 592 -36.07 -3.26 8.31
CA SER A 592 -36.25 -2.77 9.68
C SER A 592 -35.25 -1.65 10.02
N THR A 593 -33.97 -1.79 9.64
CA THR A 593 -32.95 -0.76 9.89
C THR A 593 -33.28 0.55 9.18
N ILE A 594 -33.68 0.49 7.91
CA ILE A 594 -34.05 1.67 7.13
C ILE A 594 -35.33 2.30 7.69
N MET A 595 -36.34 1.48 7.98
CA MET A 595 -37.61 1.98 8.50
C MET A 595 -37.46 2.60 9.89
N ASN A 596 -36.69 1.98 10.79
CA ASN A 596 -36.40 2.56 12.11
C ASN A 596 -35.64 3.88 12.00
N SER A 597 -34.72 4.00 11.02
CA SER A 597 -34.01 5.26 10.76
C SER A 597 -34.96 6.36 10.28
N ILE A 598 -35.88 6.04 9.37
CA ILE A 598 -36.91 6.97 8.89
C ILE A 598 -37.84 7.40 10.04
N ILE A 599 -38.34 6.43 10.82
CA ILE A 599 -39.25 6.70 11.94
C ILE A 599 -38.54 7.55 13.01
N ALA A 600 -37.31 7.23 13.38
CA ALA A 600 -36.58 7.98 14.41
C ALA A 600 -36.36 9.45 14.01
N VAL A 601 -36.03 9.70 12.74
CA VAL A 601 -35.91 11.05 12.18
C VAL A 601 -37.26 11.76 12.18
N ALA A 602 -38.32 11.10 11.71
CA ALA A 602 -39.65 11.70 11.64
C ALA A 602 -40.24 12.01 13.02
N HIS A 603 -40.13 11.07 13.97
CA HIS A 603 -40.54 11.28 15.35
C HIS A 603 -39.77 12.42 16.02
N ALA A 604 -38.49 12.60 15.71
CA ALA A 604 -37.72 13.74 16.22
C ALA A 604 -38.24 15.07 15.70
N PHE A 605 -38.62 15.14 14.44
CA PHE A 605 -39.27 16.32 13.88
C PHE A 605 -40.64 16.57 14.51
N ILE A 606 -41.49 15.55 14.61
CA ILE A 606 -42.82 15.64 15.23
C ILE A 606 -42.72 16.24 16.64
N ARG A 607 -41.87 15.67 17.49
CA ARG A 607 -41.63 16.18 18.85
C ARG A 607 -41.09 17.61 18.88
N GLY A 608 -40.26 17.97 17.90
CA GLY A 608 -39.76 19.33 17.75
C GLY A 608 -40.85 20.34 17.36
N THR A 609 -41.88 19.89 16.65
CA THR A 609 -42.96 20.74 16.12
C THR A 609 -44.23 20.77 16.97
N GLU A 610 -44.37 19.88 17.97
CA GLU A 610 -45.52 19.82 18.90
C GLU A 610 -45.86 21.17 19.55
N HIS A 611 -44.87 21.97 19.95
CA HIS A 611 -45.11 23.27 20.56
C HIS A 611 -45.42 24.40 19.56
N LEU A 612 -45.21 24.16 18.25
CA LEU A 612 -45.47 25.16 17.21
C LEU A 612 -46.97 25.31 16.93
N THR A 613 -47.77 24.27 17.17
CA THR A 613 -49.22 24.29 16.99
C THR A 613 -49.93 25.15 18.04
N ASP A 614 -49.30 25.37 19.20
CA ASP A 614 -49.89 26.03 20.37
C ASP A 614 -49.88 27.56 20.30
N SER A 615 -49.06 28.19 19.45
CA SER A 615 -49.06 29.65 19.33
C SER A 615 -48.69 30.17 17.94
N PRO A 616 -49.46 31.14 17.40
CA PRO A 616 -49.25 31.68 16.05
C PRO A 616 -47.96 32.52 15.93
N THR A 617 -47.29 32.84 17.05
CA THR A 617 -46.09 33.68 17.07
C THR A 617 -44.80 32.94 16.74
N HIS A 618 -44.78 31.60 16.78
CA HIS A 618 -43.56 30.82 16.54
C HIS A 618 -43.07 30.89 15.09
N PHE A 619 -43.98 30.95 14.11
CA PHE A 619 -43.64 31.13 12.69
C PHE A 619 -43.15 32.54 12.32
N LYS A 620 -42.94 33.41 13.31
CA LYS A 620 -42.27 34.71 13.13
C LYS A 620 -40.77 34.63 13.36
N GLN A 621 -40.27 33.50 13.84
CA GLN A 621 -38.85 33.29 14.12
C GLN A 621 -38.16 32.68 12.88
N PRO A 622 -37.11 33.30 12.33
CA PRO A 622 -36.41 32.79 11.14
C PRO A 622 -35.93 31.34 11.27
N TYR A 623 -35.46 30.94 12.45
CA TYR A 623 -34.95 29.59 12.68
C TYR A 623 -36.03 28.51 12.65
N VAL A 624 -37.25 28.83 13.06
CA VAL A 624 -38.39 27.91 12.97
C VAL A 624 -38.77 27.71 11.50
N LEU A 625 -38.76 28.78 10.70
CA LEU A 625 -39.02 28.73 9.26
C LEU A 625 -37.97 27.90 8.52
N ALA A 626 -36.68 28.15 8.80
CA ALA A 626 -35.57 27.41 8.23
C ALA A 626 -35.60 25.92 8.62
N ALA A 627 -35.83 25.61 9.91
CA ALA A 627 -35.93 24.23 10.39
C ALA A 627 -37.10 23.47 9.72
N SER A 628 -38.25 24.14 9.58
CA SER A 628 -39.42 23.58 8.89
C SER A 628 -39.13 23.31 7.40
N THR A 629 -38.33 24.17 6.76
CA THR A 629 -37.89 24.01 5.37
C THR A 629 -37.04 22.74 5.22
N TYR A 630 -36.07 22.53 6.13
CA TYR A 630 -35.25 21.32 6.13
C TYR A 630 -36.06 20.05 6.45
N MET A 631 -37.01 20.13 7.39
CA MET A 631 -37.92 19.04 7.73
C MET A 631 -38.73 18.59 6.51
N LEU A 632 -39.39 19.51 5.79
CA LEU A 632 -40.17 19.18 4.59
C LEU A 632 -39.28 18.62 3.47
N GLY A 633 -38.08 19.19 3.29
CA GLY A 633 -37.11 18.68 2.31
C GLY A 633 -36.63 17.26 2.61
N ALA A 634 -36.38 16.94 3.89
CA ALA A 634 -36.00 15.60 4.35
C ALA A 634 -37.16 14.60 4.22
N MET A 635 -38.37 15.00 4.58
CA MET A 635 -39.55 14.13 4.48
C MET A 635 -39.96 13.88 3.04
N GLY A 636 -39.80 14.86 2.15
CA GLY A 636 -40.11 14.69 0.72
C GLY A 636 -39.29 13.59 0.05
N VAL A 637 -37.99 13.45 0.37
CA VAL A 637 -37.13 12.37 -0.18
C VAL A 637 -37.40 11.00 0.46
N ILE A 638 -38.03 10.96 1.65
CA ILE A 638 -38.41 9.71 2.31
C ILE A 638 -39.65 9.09 1.65
N LEU A 639 -40.57 9.90 1.10
CA LEU A 639 -41.87 9.43 0.59
C LEU A 639 -41.75 8.25 -0.38
N PRO A 640 -40.87 8.25 -1.41
CA PRO A 640 -40.78 7.12 -2.34
C PRO A 640 -40.23 5.85 -1.68
N VAL A 641 -39.27 5.97 -0.75
CA VAL A 641 -38.71 4.82 -0.04
C VAL A 641 -39.75 4.19 0.87
N LEU A 642 -40.54 5.02 1.53
CA LEU A 642 -41.57 4.61 2.47
C LEU A 642 -42.77 3.99 1.74
N GLU A 643 -43.21 4.57 0.61
CA GLU A 643 -44.21 3.96 -0.27
C GLU A 643 -43.74 2.60 -0.79
N TYR A 644 -42.49 2.53 -1.28
CA TYR A 644 -41.93 1.29 -1.80
C TYR A 644 -41.85 0.19 -0.74
N ILE A 645 -41.42 0.51 0.49
CA ILE A 645 -41.40 -0.46 1.59
C ILE A 645 -42.83 -0.91 1.89
N CYS A 646 -43.78 0.02 2.05
CA CYS A 646 -45.16 -0.31 2.39
C CYS A 646 -45.86 -1.16 1.32
N SER A 647 -45.67 -0.85 0.04
CA SER A 647 -46.28 -1.58 -1.07
C SER A 647 -45.74 -2.99 -1.19
N GLN A 648 -44.45 -3.20 -0.92
CA GLN A 648 -43.81 -4.52 -0.97
C GLN A 648 -44.07 -5.39 0.27
N THR A 649 -44.28 -4.79 1.44
CA THR A 649 -44.58 -5.52 2.68
C THR A 649 -46.08 -5.75 2.91
N GLY A 650 -46.95 -5.15 2.08
CA GLY A 650 -48.41 -5.24 2.22
C GLY A 650 -48.98 -4.43 3.38
N THR A 651 -48.19 -3.50 3.95
CA THR A 651 -48.66 -2.59 5.00
C THR A 651 -49.37 -1.39 4.38
N LYS A 652 -50.43 -0.90 5.05
CA LYS A 652 -51.09 0.36 4.67
C LYS A 652 -50.11 1.55 4.72
N THR A 653 -50.49 2.66 4.09
CA THR A 653 -49.78 3.93 4.16
C THR A 653 -49.45 4.28 5.61
N HIS A 654 -48.18 4.56 5.90
CA HIS A 654 -47.75 4.84 7.26
C HIS A 654 -48.35 6.16 7.78
N PRO A 655 -48.75 6.27 9.06
CA PRO A 655 -49.34 7.49 9.64
C PRO A 655 -48.48 8.76 9.51
N LEU A 656 -47.18 8.59 9.30
CA LEU A 656 -46.24 9.70 9.03
C LEU A 656 -46.62 10.50 7.79
N VAL A 657 -47.17 9.85 6.76
CA VAL A 657 -47.56 10.51 5.50
C VAL A 657 -48.73 11.47 5.75
N ALA A 658 -49.74 11.02 6.51
CA ALA A 658 -50.88 11.83 6.90
C ALA A 658 -50.45 13.03 7.75
N TYR A 659 -49.63 12.79 8.79
CA TYR A 659 -49.11 13.88 9.62
C TYR A 659 -48.33 14.92 8.81
N MET A 660 -47.42 14.49 7.93
CA MET A 660 -46.59 15.43 7.15
C MET A 660 -47.42 16.22 6.14
N ARG A 661 -48.46 15.62 5.55
CA ARG A 661 -49.43 16.33 4.72
C ARG A 661 -50.14 17.40 5.53
N ASP A 662 -50.72 17.03 6.66
CA ASP A 662 -51.52 17.94 7.49
C ASP A 662 -50.63 19.07 8.05
N PHE A 663 -49.39 18.76 8.44
CA PHE A 663 -48.37 19.73 8.82
C PHE A 663 -48.03 20.69 7.68
N SER A 664 -47.82 20.20 6.45
CA SER A 664 -47.53 21.07 5.30
C SER A 664 -48.69 22.04 5.00
N MET A 665 -49.93 21.57 5.15
CA MET A 665 -51.13 22.40 4.99
C MET A 665 -51.25 23.44 6.10
N PHE A 666 -51.06 23.02 7.36
CA PHE A 666 -51.07 23.91 8.51
C PHE A 666 -50.02 25.02 8.37
N VAL A 667 -48.79 24.68 7.96
CA VAL A 667 -47.73 25.67 7.69
C VAL A 667 -48.16 26.62 6.58
N MET A 668 -48.69 26.12 5.46
CA MET A 668 -49.15 26.95 4.35
C MET A 668 -50.22 27.97 4.78
N GLU A 669 -51.21 27.53 5.54
CA GLU A 669 -52.30 28.36 6.04
C GLU A 669 -51.77 29.44 7.01
N ARG A 670 -50.88 29.05 7.93
CA ARG A 670 -50.20 29.98 8.85
C ARG A 670 -49.36 31.01 8.10
N LEU A 671 -48.61 30.60 7.09
CA LEU A 671 -47.81 31.51 6.26
C LEU A 671 -48.65 32.37 5.31
N ARG A 672 -49.95 32.14 5.18
CA ARG A 672 -50.89 33.00 4.45
C ARG A 672 -51.76 33.85 5.37
N ASP A 673 -51.44 33.86 6.67
CA ASP A 673 -52.20 34.56 7.70
C ASP A 673 -53.67 34.09 7.77
N MET A 674 -53.93 32.82 7.43
CA MET A 674 -55.24 32.17 7.50
C MET A 674 -55.40 31.37 8.80
N GLU A 675 -56.65 31.22 9.27
CA GLU A 675 -56.94 30.28 10.35
C GLU A 675 -56.82 28.83 9.82
N PRO A 676 -56.01 27.97 10.49
CA PRO A 676 -55.81 26.62 10.00
C PRO A 676 -57.09 25.78 10.07
N GLN A 677 -57.37 25.02 9.03
CA GLN A 677 -58.55 24.14 9.00
C GLN A 677 -58.31 22.85 9.81
N THR A 678 -57.07 22.39 9.85
CA THR A 678 -56.64 21.18 10.55
C THR A 678 -55.39 21.45 11.36
N ILE A 679 -55.41 21.04 12.63
CA ILE A 679 -54.20 21.00 13.47
C ILE A 679 -53.55 19.63 13.23
N PRO A 680 -52.27 19.55 12.85
CA PRO A 680 -51.60 18.29 12.63
C PRO A 680 -51.57 17.47 13.92
N ASP A 681 -52.14 16.28 13.88
CA ASP A 681 -52.13 15.32 14.98
C ASP A 681 -51.54 14.00 14.48
N TYR A 682 -50.62 13.44 15.25
CA TYR A 682 -49.97 12.19 14.87
C TYR A 682 -50.73 11.03 15.50
N GLU A 683 -51.38 10.20 14.68
CA GLU A 683 -52.15 9.04 15.16
C GLU A 683 -51.29 7.97 15.87
N GLY A 684 -49.96 8.03 15.73
CA GLY A 684 -49.03 7.15 16.44
C GLY A 684 -48.44 7.78 17.71
N ASP A 685 -47.55 7.07 18.39
CA ASP A 685 -46.83 7.61 19.55
C ASP A 685 -45.40 8.02 19.15
N ALA A 686 -45.18 9.32 18.94
CA ALA A 686 -43.86 9.86 18.61
C ALA A 686 -42.86 9.82 19.79
N HIS A 687 -43.31 9.54 21.02
CA HIS A 687 -42.47 9.34 22.19
C HIS A 687 -42.11 7.87 22.42
N THR A 688 -42.84 6.92 21.82
CA THR A 688 -42.43 5.52 21.82
C THR A 688 -41.14 5.31 21.06
N THR A 689 -40.19 4.59 21.68
CA THR A 689 -38.92 4.29 21.02
C THR A 689 -39.09 3.06 20.13
N THR A 690 -39.00 3.25 18.81
CA THR A 690 -38.95 2.15 17.83
C THR A 690 -37.57 1.52 17.69
N ALA A 691 -36.55 2.18 18.25
CA ALA A 691 -35.17 1.72 18.21
C ALA A 691 -34.87 0.72 19.36
N GLY A 692 -33.97 -0.24 19.13
CA GLY A 692 -33.55 -1.20 20.17
C GLY A 692 -32.99 -0.51 21.42
N GLU A 693 -32.97 -1.21 22.57
CA GLU A 693 -32.57 -0.65 23.88
C GLU A 693 -31.27 0.17 23.84
N GLN A 694 -30.27 -0.30 23.10
CA GLN A 694 -28.99 0.40 22.92
C GLN A 694 -29.14 1.80 22.31
N HIS A 695 -29.96 1.93 21.25
CA HIS A 695 -30.21 3.20 20.58
C HIS A 695 -30.99 4.15 21.48
N SER A 696 -31.93 3.63 22.28
CA SER A 696 -32.70 4.41 23.26
C SER A 696 -31.80 5.02 24.34
N HIS A 697 -30.91 4.21 24.92
CA HIS A 697 -29.95 4.68 25.92
C HIS A 697 -28.99 5.74 25.36
N LEU A 698 -28.52 5.57 24.13
CA LEU A 698 -27.66 6.54 23.48
C LEU A 698 -28.40 7.85 23.14
N LEU A 699 -29.65 7.76 22.68
CA LEU A 699 -30.50 8.94 22.45
C LEU A 699 -30.68 9.76 23.73
N ALA A 700 -31.00 9.10 24.86
CA ALA A 700 -31.14 9.76 26.15
C ALA A 700 -29.80 10.38 26.65
N PHE A 701 -28.66 9.79 26.28
CA PHE A 701 -27.35 10.37 26.54
C PHE A 701 -27.11 11.63 25.67
N CYS A 702 -27.41 11.57 24.37
CA CYS A 702 -27.24 12.68 23.44
C CYS A 702 -28.13 13.89 23.80
N ARG A 703 -29.41 13.64 24.16
CA ARG A 703 -30.33 14.69 24.64
C ARG A 703 -29.77 15.45 25.84
N ARG A 704 -29.36 14.72 26.89
CA ARG A 704 -28.77 15.33 28.09
C ARG A 704 -27.49 16.09 27.77
N GLY A 705 -26.58 15.48 27.00
CA GLY A 705 -25.31 16.10 26.62
C GLY A 705 -25.51 17.40 25.83
N LEU A 706 -26.48 17.43 24.90
CA LEU A 706 -26.80 18.64 24.13
C LEU A 706 -27.43 19.73 25.02
N GLU A 707 -28.38 19.37 25.90
CA GLU A 707 -29.01 20.32 26.82
C GLU A 707 -28.01 20.94 27.80
N ASP A 708 -27.16 20.12 28.42
CA ASP A 708 -26.14 20.58 29.36
C ASP A 708 -25.16 21.52 28.66
N SER A 709 -24.80 21.21 27.42
CA SER A 709 -23.87 22.05 26.66
C SER A 709 -24.50 23.35 26.16
N LEU A 710 -25.78 23.34 25.75
CA LEU A 710 -26.51 24.57 25.42
C LEU A 710 -26.59 25.49 26.63
N LYS A 711 -26.89 24.95 27.83
CA LYS A 711 -26.95 25.73 29.08
C LYS A 711 -25.57 26.24 29.53
N ALA A 712 -24.52 25.45 29.33
CA ALA A 712 -23.19 25.79 29.80
C ALA A 712 -22.42 26.73 28.85
N ASN A 713 -22.53 26.52 27.54
CA ASN A 713 -21.59 27.09 26.57
C ASN A 713 -22.21 28.15 25.65
N TRP A 714 -23.55 28.22 25.56
CA TRP A 714 -24.25 29.09 24.62
C TRP A 714 -25.17 30.07 25.36
N SER A 715 -25.22 31.30 24.88
CA SER A 715 -26.15 32.33 25.39
C SER A 715 -26.68 33.18 24.25
N GLU A 716 -27.91 33.65 24.38
CA GLU A 716 -28.59 34.48 23.40
C GLU A 716 -29.02 35.78 24.09
N ASP A 717 -28.64 36.92 23.52
CA ASP A 717 -29.02 38.24 24.05
C ASP A 717 -30.44 38.62 23.60
N ALA A 718 -31.05 39.62 24.25
CA ALA A 718 -32.39 40.10 23.93
C ALA A 718 -32.54 40.64 22.48
N THR A 719 -31.42 40.90 21.80
CA THR A 719 -31.35 41.31 20.39
C THR A 719 -31.26 40.13 19.41
N GLY A 720 -31.23 38.88 19.89
CA GLY A 720 -31.07 37.66 19.08
C GLY A 720 -29.62 37.30 18.73
N THR A 721 -28.64 38.02 19.30
CA THR A 721 -27.21 37.74 19.09
C THR A 721 -26.78 36.51 19.89
N VAL A 722 -26.19 35.53 19.22
CA VAL A 722 -25.73 34.26 19.82
C VAL A 722 -24.25 34.35 20.19
N HIS A 723 -23.92 33.89 21.39
CA HIS A 723 -22.54 33.88 21.91
C HIS A 723 -22.11 32.48 22.34
N PHE A 724 -20.83 32.18 22.16
CA PHE A 724 -20.18 30.95 22.58
C PHE A 724 -19.09 31.21 23.61
N GLY A 725 -19.05 30.42 24.68
CA GLY A 725 -18.05 30.51 25.75
C GLY A 725 -18.50 31.30 26.99
N GLN A 726 -17.72 31.20 28.06
CA GLN A 726 -18.03 31.84 29.36
C GLN A 726 -17.02 32.93 29.72
N GLY A 727 -17.48 33.94 30.46
CA GLY A 727 -16.64 34.99 31.03
C GLY A 727 -15.82 35.73 29.96
N HIS A 728 -14.51 35.86 30.19
CA HIS A 728 -13.58 36.55 29.27
C HIS A 728 -13.32 35.80 27.95
N ALA A 729 -13.76 34.53 27.82
CA ALA A 729 -13.64 33.75 26.60
C ALA A 729 -14.93 33.74 25.76
N ARG A 730 -15.93 34.56 26.12
CA ARG A 730 -17.19 34.71 25.37
C ARG A 730 -16.90 35.39 24.02
N LYS A 731 -17.23 34.71 22.92
CA LYS A 731 -17.18 35.23 21.55
C LYS A 731 -18.56 35.31 20.93
N GLU A 732 -18.82 36.39 20.20
CA GLU A 732 -20.00 36.52 19.36
C GLU A 732 -19.87 35.57 18.15
N VAL A 733 -20.95 34.87 17.82
CA VAL A 733 -20.99 33.92 16.71
C VAL A 733 -21.88 34.49 15.61
N VAL A 734 -21.38 34.47 14.37
CA VAL A 734 -22.14 34.92 13.21
C VAL A 734 -23.31 33.97 12.97
N PHE A 735 -24.53 34.47 13.16
CA PHE A 735 -25.76 33.73 12.93
C PHE A 735 -26.52 34.31 11.73
N ASP A 736 -26.09 33.93 10.52
CA ASP A 736 -26.66 34.41 9.26
C ASP A 736 -27.72 33.42 8.74
N ILE A 737 -28.97 33.62 9.17
CA ILE A 737 -30.10 32.76 8.82
C ILE A 737 -31.02 33.37 7.75
N GLY A 738 -30.77 34.61 7.32
CA GLY A 738 -31.68 35.36 6.46
C GLY A 738 -32.79 36.10 7.20
N SER A 739 -33.51 36.96 6.48
CA SER A 739 -34.67 37.68 7.00
C SER A 739 -35.89 36.77 7.17
N VAL A 740 -36.87 37.18 7.99
CA VAL A 740 -38.12 36.43 8.18
C VAL A 740 -38.85 36.26 6.84
N GLU A 741 -38.84 37.30 6.01
CA GLU A 741 -39.47 37.31 4.70
C GLU A 741 -38.79 36.33 3.73
N GLU A 742 -37.46 36.31 3.68
CA GLU A 742 -36.70 35.35 2.87
C GLU A 742 -36.97 33.91 3.30
N GLU A 743 -36.96 33.63 4.60
CA GLU A 743 -37.22 32.28 5.10
C GLU A 743 -38.69 31.86 4.90
N ARG A 744 -39.63 32.82 4.94
CA ARG A 744 -41.05 32.56 4.59
C ARG A 744 -41.20 32.14 3.14
N GLU A 745 -40.51 32.81 2.21
CA GLU A 745 -40.52 32.43 0.79
C GLU A 745 -39.89 31.05 0.56
N ARG A 746 -38.75 30.75 1.21
CA ARG A 746 -38.11 29.43 1.14
C ARG A 746 -39.01 28.33 1.68
N LEU A 747 -39.70 28.57 2.78
CA LEU A 747 -40.61 27.59 3.37
C LEU A 747 -41.84 27.36 2.47
N LEU A 748 -42.41 28.40 1.87
CA LEU A 748 -43.51 28.25 0.90
C LEU A 748 -43.09 27.39 -0.29
N ALA A 749 -41.91 27.65 -0.87
CA ALA A 749 -41.38 26.83 -1.96
C ALA A 749 -41.14 25.37 -1.54
N ALA A 750 -40.69 25.13 -0.30
CA ALA A 750 -40.51 23.79 0.23
C ALA A 750 -41.84 23.05 0.46
N VAL A 751 -42.89 23.76 0.90
CA VAL A 751 -44.26 23.20 1.00
C VAL A 751 -44.76 22.77 -0.38
N GLU A 752 -44.64 23.64 -1.39
CA GLU A 752 -45.06 23.32 -2.77
C GLU A 752 -44.28 22.12 -3.34
N ALA A 753 -42.97 22.07 -3.13
CA ALA A 753 -42.14 20.95 -3.54
C ALA A 753 -42.52 19.65 -2.83
N PHE A 754 -42.82 19.71 -1.52
CA PHE A 754 -43.28 18.55 -0.75
C PHE A 754 -44.64 18.05 -1.23
N GLN A 755 -45.61 18.95 -1.45
CA GLN A 755 -46.94 18.59 -1.96
C GLN A 755 -46.85 17.97 -3.36
N SER A 756 -45.98 18.51 -4.23
CA SER A 756 -45.70 17.93 -5.54
C SER A 756 -45.13 16.51 -5.44
N ALA A 757 -44.18 16.28 -4.54
CA ALA A 757 -43.64 14.94 -4.27
C ALA A 757 -44.72 14.00 -3.73
N LEU A 758 -45.59 14.47 -2.82
CA LEU A 758 -46.71 13.70 -2.27
C LEU A 758 -47.70 13.27 -3.35
N CYS A 759 -48.12 14.21 -4.22
CA CYS A 759 -49.02 13.92 -5.34
C CYS A 759 -48.37 12.97 -6.37
N SER A 760 -47.08 13.11 -6.62
CA SER A 760 -46.34 12.22 -7.54
C SER A 760 -46.30 10.77 -7.06
N VAL A 761 -46.13 10.55 -5.75
CA VAL A 761 -45.99 9.20 -5.17
C VAL A 761 -47.35 8.53 -4.94
N TYR A 762 -48.37 9.28 -4.52
CA TYR A 762 -49.64 8.70 -4.06
C TYR A 762 -50.91 9.19 -4.80
N GLY A 763 -50.79 10.13 -5.75
CA GLY A 763 -51.93 10.69 -6.48
C GLY A 763 -52.75 11.75 -5.71
N GLU A 764 -53.68 12.40 -6.42
CA GLU A 764 -54.49 13.52 -5.87
C GLU A 764 -55.70 13.08 -5.02
N GLY A 765 -56.00 11.78 -4.87
CA GLY A 765 -57.37 11.34 -4.51
C GLY A 765 -57.61 10.34 -3.36
N ASP A 766 -56.64 9.57 -2.84
CA ASP A 766 -56.97 8.30 -2.13
C ASP A 766 -56.82 8.28 -0.59
N TYR A 767 -56.77 9.44 0.07
CA TYR A 767 -56.30 9.49 1.46
C TYR A 767 -57.36 9.48 2.57
N HIS A 768 -58.65 9.39 2.27
CA HIS A 768 -59.71 9.52 3.29
C HIS A 768 -60.46 8.23 3.67
N GLU A 769 -60.22 7.07 3.06
CA GLU A 769 -61.08 5.89 3.30
C GLU A 769 -60.45 4.67 4.00
N ASN A 770 -59.16 4.69 4.41
CA ASN A 770 -58.52 3.44 4.89
C ASN A 770 -57.87 3.46 6.29
N THR A 771 -58.05 4.51 7.10
CA THR A 771 -57.62 4.56 8.52
C THR A 771 -58.72 4.07 9.46
N VAL A 772 -58.84 2.74 9.64
CA VAL A 772 -59.50 2.16 10.82
C VAL A 772 -58.70 0.96 11.33
N ASP A 773 -58.35 1.06 12.61
CA ASP A 773 -57.83 0.09 13.61
C ASP A 773 -56.93 -1.07 13.16
N LEU A 774 -55.68 -1.10 13.66
CA LEU A 774 -55.15 -2.19 14.49
C LEU A 774 -53.72 -1.91 14.98
N ALA A 775 -53.47 -2.28 16.23
CA ALA A 775 -52.21 -2.11 16.96
C ALA A 775 -50.98 -2.67 16.22
N TYR A 776 -49.92 -1.85 16.17
CA TYR A 776 -48.58 -2.23 15.70
C TYR A 776 -47.97 -3.29 16.61
N HIS A 777 -48.08 -4.56 16.23
CA HIS A 777 -47.15 -5.60 16.66
C HIS A 777 -46.16 -5.87 15.52
N VAL A 778 -44.94 -5.37 15.69
CA VAL A 778 -43.77 -5.78 14.91
C VAL A 778 -43.57 -7.28 15.19
N VAL A 779 -43.83 -8.12 14.19
CA VAL A 779 -43.46 -9.54 14.22
C VAL A 779 -41.96 -9.62 13.89
N VAL A 780 -41.26 -10.34 14.76
CA VAL A 780 -39.82 -10.67 14.81
C VAL A 780 -39.17 -10.87 13.45
#